data_AF-A0A5C6EED8-F1
#
_entry.id   AF-A0A5C6EED8-F1
#
_cell.length_a   1.000
_cell.length_b   1.000
_cell.length_c   1.000
_cell.angle_alpha   90.00
_cell.angle_beta   90.00
_cell.angle_gamma   90.00
#
_symmetry.space_group_name_H-M   'P 1'
#
loop_
_entity.id
_entity.type
_entity.pdbx_description
1 polymer ?
#
loop_
_entity_poly.entity_id
_entity_poly.type
_entity_poly.pdbx_seq_one_letter_code
_entity_poly.pdbx_strand_id
1 'polypeptide(L)'
;MSHKSDLIATDIDAYLKQHEQKQLLRFITCGSVDDGKSTLIGRLLYDSKMVYEDHLTQLEVDSKLVGTTGGKIDTALLMDGLKAEREQGITIDVAYRYFSTAKRKFIIADTPGHEQYTRNMATGASSADLAVILIDARRDHGVLTQTKRHSFIVSLLGIRHVVVAINKMDLVDFSEERFEEICDDYRAFATRLDLPDLHFIPISALDGDNVVDRSEKMPWYSGSTLMNFLENVYIGSDRNLQDFRMPVQYVNRPDLNFRGFCGTISSGIIRAGEEVMILPSGQKSKVKRIVTFDGDIEEAFAPLSITLTLADEVDASRGDMFVKPGNLPRSKSDFDAMLVWMNADAMVPGKTYLVKHTTQTLPGTIETLKYRVDVNTLHRSPAPTLELNEIGRVSVSLSAPIHLDPYRRNRGTGAFIVVDRITNATVAAGMILDKSGDAKTKTVWDDEQSADDGTPVEVSQVSTDERSARFGQKPATVLLTGLTGSGKTAIGLAVERKLFDQGRAVAMIDGEAVRRGLSRDLGFTADDRSENLRRSGHLAHALNDAGLICIASFVAPSADVRQKVAKLIGDDRFLIVHVATPVEVCRQRDTKGQYAKADAGELPNFPGVTAPYEAPADPDLTLDTSSRSVDQCAEAVIELLRSKSMVK
;
A
#
# COMPACT_ATOMS: atom_id res chain seq x y z
N MET A 1 42.51 -20.51 -9.85
CA MET A 1 42.67 -21.03 -8.47
C MET A 1 41.43 -20.72 -7.64
N SER A 2 40.66 -21.75 -7.29
CA SER A 2 39.45 -21.67 -6.46
C SER A 2 39.77 -21.09 -5.08
N HIS A 3 38.77 -20.42 -4.48
CA HIS A 3 38.84 -19.78 -3.16
C HIS A 3 39.56 -20.64 -2.11
N LYS A 4 40.85 -20.36 -1.86
CA LYS A 4 41.53 -20.83 -0.66
C LYS A 4 41.14 -19.91 0.49
N SER A 5 40.05 -20.24 1.16
CA SER A 5 39.75 -19.70 2.49
C SER A 5 40.69 -20.37 3.49
N ASP A 6 41.29 -19.61 4.41
CA ASP A 6 42.16 -20.14 5.47
C ASP A 6 41.48 -21.20 6.36
N LEU A 7 40.13 -21.23 6.38
CA LEU A 7 39.32 -22.23 7.06
C LEU A 7 39.35 -23.61 6.38
N ILE A 8 39.57 -23.68 5.07
CA ILE A 8 39.68 -24.96 4.33
C ILE A 8 40.87 -25.78 4.86
N ALA A 9 41.90 -25.11 5.36
CA ALA A 9 43.11 -25.75 5.89
C ALA A 9 43.00 -26.15 7.37
N THR A 10 42.00 -25.66 8.11
CA THR A 10 41.96 -25.77 9.58
C THR A 10 40.69 -26.40 10.14
N ASP A 11 39.52 -26.21 9.53
CA ASP A 11 38.25 -26.84 10.00
C ASP A 11 37.21 -26.88 8.86
N ILE A 12 37.11 -28.05 8.21
CA ILE A 12 36.20 -28.29 7.07
C ILE A 12 34.74 -28.29 7.53
N ASP A 13 34.41 -28.74 8.73
CA ASP A 13 33.03 -28.81 9.23
C ASP A 13 32.51 -27.41 9.58
N ALA A 14 33.36 -26.56 10.17
CA ALA A 14 33.04 -25.15 10.37
C ALA A 14 32.89 -24.40 9.05
N TYR A 15 33.76 -24.69 8.06
CA TYR A 15 33.64 -24.14 6.71
C TYR A 15 32.33 -24.56 6.03
N LEU A 16 31.96 -25.85 6.09
CA LEU A 16 30.72 -26.38 5.54
C LEU A 16 29.49 -25.76 6.21
N LYS A 17 29.46 -25.66 7.54
CA LYS A 17 28.38 -25.00 8.29
C LYS A 17 28.26 -23.52 7.94
N GLN A 18 29.38 -22.80 7.85
CA GLN A 18 29.37 -21.40 7.43
C GLN A 18 28.87 -21.24 6.00
N HIS A 19 29.21 -22.18 5.10
CA HIS A 19 28.73 -22.20 3.71
C HIS A 19 27.24 -22.56 3.59
N GLU A 20 26.75 -23.41 4.48
CA GLU A 20 25.35 -23.83 4.58
C GLU A 20 24.47 -22.68 5.10
N GLN A 21 24.94 -21.95 6.11
CA GLN A 21 24.22 -20.84 6.77
C GLN A 21 24.29 -19.49 6.04
N LYS A 22 24.95 -19.39 4.88
CA LYS A 22 25.01 -18.13 4.13
C LYS A 22 23.61 -17.64 3.78
N GLN A 23 23.34 -16.38 4.11
CA GLN A 23 22.09 -15.73 3.75
C GLN A 23 21.95 -15.65 2.22
N LEU A 24 20.73 -15.84 1.71
CA LEU A 24 20.41 -15.76 0.28
C LEU A 24 19.82 -14.38 -0.01
N LEU A 25 20.33 -13.68 -1.03
CA LEU A 25 19.70 -12.49 -1.60
C LEU A 25 19.19 -12.79 -2.99
N ARG A 26 17.91 -12.50 -3.24
CA ARG A 26 17.34 -12.49 -4.59
C ARG A 26 17.25 -11.06 -5.07
N PHE A 27 17.85 -10.73 -6.19
CA PHE A 27 17.71 -9.40 -6.76
C PHE A 27 17.46 -9.44 -8.27
N ILE A 28 16.82 -8.39 -8.76
CA ILE A 28 16.54 -8.18 -10.18
C ILE A 28 17.37 -7.02 -10.71
N THR A 29 17.72 -7.08 -11.99
CA THR A 29 18.27 -5.96 -12.75
C THR A 29 17.21 -5.38 -13.67
N CYS A 30 16.99 -4.07 -13.56
CA CYS A 30 15.99 -3.33 -14.33
C CYS A 30 16.65 -2.10 -14.96
N GLY A 31 16.10 -1.60 -16.05
CA GLY A 31 16.72 -0.55 -16.86
C GLY A 31 16.34 -0.67 -18.32
N SER A 32 16.58 0.40 -19.06
CA SER A 32 16.37 0.51 -20.51
C SER A 32 17.24 -0.48 -21.31
N VAL A 33 16.93 -0.60 -22.60
CA VAL A 33 17.58 -1.53 -23.55
C VAL A 33 19.09 -1.24 -23.69
N ASP A 34 19.52 -0.01 -23.42
CA ASP A 34 20.93 0.39 -23.56
C ASP A 34 21.64 0.71 -22.24
N ASP A 35 21.00 0.53 -21.08
CA ASP A 35 21.58 0.90 -19.79
C ASP A 35 22.72 -0.03 -19.33
N GLY A 36 23.00 -1.11 -20.07
CA GLY A 36 24.14 -2.01 -19.83
C GLY A 36 23.88 -3.07 -18.75
N LYS A 37 22.64 -3.56 -18.62
CA LYS A 37 22.24 -4.58 -17.62
C LYS A 37 23.03 -5.88 -17.76
N SER A 38 23.01 -6.48 -18.95
CA SER A 38 23.71 -7.74 -19.23
C SER A 38 25.22 -7.58 -19.03
N THR A 39 25.79 -6.43 -19.42
CA THR A 39 27.19 -6.09 -19.19
C THR A 39 27.53 -6.03 -17.70
N LEU A 40 26.68 -5.39 -16.88
CA LEU A 40 26.88 -5.33 -15.42
C LEU A 40 26.83 -6.71 -14.78
N ILE A 41 25.85 -7.54 -15.16
CA ILE A 41 25.73 -8.89 -14.60
C ILE A 41 26.94 -9.73 -15.03
N GLY A 42 27.31 -9.69 -16.31
CA GLY A 42 28.49 -10.36 -16.81
C GLY A 42 29.76 -9.89 -16.10
N ARG A 43 29.89 -8.60 -15.81
CA ARG A 43 31.01 -8.03 -15.06
C ARG A 43 31.03 -8.52 -13.61
N LEU A 44 29.90 -8.54 -12.92
CA LEU A 44 29.78 -9.09 -11.57
C LEU A 44 30.20 -10.58 -11.52
N LEU A 45 29.81 -11.38 -12.51
CA LEU A 45 30.21 -12.79 -12.61
C LEU A 45 31.70 -12.96 -12.92
N TYR A 46 32.24 -12.11 -13.79
CA TYR A 46 33.65 -12.09 -14.16
C TYR A 46 34.54 -11.71 -12.96
N ASP A 47 34.27 -10.55 -12.34
CA ASP A 47 35.08 -10.01 -11.24
C ASP A 47 34.93 -10.84 -9.95
N SER A 48 33.80 -11.53 -9.75
CA SER A 48 33.63 -12.48 -8.64
C SER A 48 34.38 -13.80 -8.84
N LYS A 49 35.11 -13.96 -9.97
CA LYS A 49 35.92 -15.16 -10.32
C LYS A 49 35.11 -16.46 -10.35
N MET A 50 33.82 -16.35 -10.69
CA MET A 50 32.89 -17.49 -10.75
C MET A 50 32.80 -18.11 -12.15
N VAL A 51 33.41 -17.50 -13.17
CA VAL A 51 33.50 -18.06 -14.52
C VAL A 51 34.75 -18.94 -14.61
N TYR A 52 34.57 -20.20 -15.02
CA TYR A 52 35.68 -21.12 -15.27
C TYR A 52 36.59 -20.60 -16.40
N GLU A 53 37.90 -20.84 -16.30
CA GLU A 53 38.90 -20.36 -17.28
C GLU A 53 38.55 -20.77 -18.72
N ASP A 54 37.97 -21.95 -18.92
CA ASP A 54 37.56 -22.44 -20.24
C ASP A 54 36.45 -21.58 -20.87
N HIS A 55 35.49 -21.13 -20.05
CA HIS A 55 34.40 -20.26 -20.50
C HIS A 55 34.90 -18.83 -20.79
N LEU A 56 35.91 -18.36 -20.04
CA LEU A 56 36.57 -17.07 -20.31
C LEU A 56 37.30 -17.09 -21.65
N THR A 57 38.02 -18.16 -21.93
CA THR A 57 38.76 -18.34 -23.18
C THR A 57 37.81 -18.35 -24.38
N GLN A 58 36.65 -19.02 -24.24
CA GLN A 58 35.61 -19.01 -25.27
C GLN A 58 34.96 -17.63 -25.42
N LEU A 59 34.76 -16.90 -24.33
CA LEU A 59 34.26 -15.52 -24.37
C LEU A 59 35.21 -14.58 -25.11
N GLU A 60 36.52 -14.72 -24.92
CA GLU A 60 37.53 -13.91 -25.62
C GLU A 60 37.51 -14.14 -27.13
N VAL A 61 37.25 -15.39 -27.56
CA VAL A 61 37.10 -15.75 -28.97
C VAL A 61 35.80 -15.16 -29.53
N ASP A 62 34.69 -15.35 -28.84
CA ASP A 62 33.38 -14.87 -29.27
C ASP A 62 33.30 -13.33 -29.27
N SER A 63 33.94 -12.66 -28.29
CA SER A 63 34.03 -11.19 -28.22
C SER A 63 34.78 -10.62 -29.42
N LYS A 64 35.79 -11.32 -29.95
CA LYS A 64 36.53 -10.89 -31.15
C LYS A 64 35.76 -11.13 -32.44
N LEU A 65 34.88 -12.13 -32.47
CA LEU A 65 34.10 -12.52 -33.65
C LEU A 65 32.79 -11.74 -33.79
N VAL A 66 32.08 -11.52 -32.67
CA VAL A 66 30.69 -11.03 -32.65
C VAL A 66 30.47 -9.91 -31.60
N GLY A 67 31.49 -9.53 -30.83
CA GLY A 67 31.36 -8.58 -29.74
C GLY A 67 31.08 -7.14 -30.20
N THR A 68 30.35 -6.40 -29.37
CA THR A 68 29.93 -5.01 -29.65
C THR A 68 30.88 -3.96 -29.05
N THR A 69 31.83 -4.37 -28.22
CA THR A 69 32.68 -3.51 -27.38
C THR A 69 34.05 -3.18 -27.98
N GLY A 70 34.20 -3.26 -29.30
CA GLY A 70 35.38 -2.75 -30.01
C GLY A 70 36.71 -3.44 -29.65
N GLY A 71 36.69 -4.74 -29.35
CA GLY A 71 37.88 -5.56 -29.08
C GLY A 71 38.21 -5.77 -27.60
N LYS A 72 37.48 -5.14 -26.67
CA LYS A 72 37.46 -5.54 -25.24
C LYS A 72 36.61 -6.80 -25.05
N ILE A 73 36.75 -7.47 -23.90
CA ILE A 73 35.92 -8.64 -23.55
C ILE A 73 34.48 -8.17 -23.35
N ASP A 74 33.55 -8.72 -24.14
CA ASP A 74 32.13 -8.40 -24.07
C ASP A 74 31.45 -9.33 -23.05
N THR A 75 31.34 -8.87 -21.81
CA THR A 75 30.77 -9.66 -20.72
C THR A 75 29.27 -9.91 -20.88
N ALA A 76 28.56 -9.19 -21.75
CA ALA A 76 27.14 -9.42 -22.02
C ALA A 76 26.89 -10.79 -22.67
N LEU A 77 27.85 -11.31 -23.44
CA LEU A 77 27.78 -12.63 -24.08
C LEU A 77 27.68 -13.80 -23.07
N LEU A 78 28.03 -13.57 -21.80
CA LEU A 78 27.80 -14.55 -20.71
C LEU A 78 26.31 -14.72 -20.38
N MET A 79 25.49 -13.67 -20.59
CA MET A 79 24.07 -13.64 -20.26
C MET A 79 23.21 -14.23 -21.36
N ASP A 80 23.44 -13.84 -22.62
CA ASP A 80 22.55 -14.11 -23.75
C ASP A 80 22.53 -15.60 -24.12
N GLY A 81 21.53 -16.32 -23.62
CA GLY A 81 21.37 -17.76 -23.81
C GLY A 81 20.63 -18.11 -25.11
N LEU A 82 19.74 -17.22 -25.59
CA LEU A 82 18.94 -17.44 -26.78
C LEU A 82 19.60 -16.84 -28.03
N LYS A 83 19.55 -17.56 -29.15
CA LYS A 83 20.06 -17.06 -30.44
C LYS A 83 19.34 -15.77 -30.89
N ALA A 84 18.04 -15.67 -30.61
CA ALA A 84 17.25 -14.48 -30.89
C ALA A 84 17.65 -13.26 -30.03
N GLU A 85 18.05 -13.45 -28.77
CA GLU A 85 18.59 -12.38 -27.92
C GLU A 85 19.92 -11.86 -28.49
N ARG A 86 20.81 -12.77 -28.91
CA ARG A 86 22.11 -12.42 -29.52
C ARG A 86 21.98 -11.67 -30.84
N GLU A 87 21.01 -12.04 -31.68
CA GLU A 87 20.78 -11.39 -32.97
C GLU A 87 20.19 -9.98 -32.81
N GLN A 88 19.42 -9.74 -31.74
CA GLN A 88 18.75 -8.46 -31.49
C GLN A 88 19.46 -7.56 -30.46
N GLY A 89 20.40 -8.11 -29.67
CA GLY A 89 21.09 -7.41 -28.60
C GLY A 89 20.18 -7.02 -27.42
N ILE A 90 19.07 -7.76 -27.20
CA ILE A 90 18.09 -7.48 -26.13
C ILE A 90 17.77 -8.72 -25.32
N THR A 91 17.57 -8.58 -24.00
CA THR A 91 17.01 -9.64 -23.13
C THR A 91 15.50 -9.80 -23.41
N ILE A 92 15.04 -11.04 -23.62
CA ILE A 92 13.63 -11.37 -23.95
C ILE A 92 12.95 -12.06 -22.77
N ASP A 93 13.60 -13.06 -22.16
CA ASP A 93 13.04 -13.82 -21.03
C ASP A 93 13.84 -13.60 -19.73
N VAL A 94 13.27 -13.99 -18.58
CA VAL A 94 13.96 -13.85 -17.29
C VAL A 94 15.03 -14.92 -17.16
N ALA A 95 16.30 -14.52 -17.22
CA ALA A 95 17.42 -15.42 -16.99
C ALA A 95 17.81 -15.42 -15.51
N TYR A 96 17.77 -16.61 -14.87
CA TYR A 96 18.22 -16.78 -13.49
C TYR A 96 19.68 -17.21 -13.44
N ARG A 97 20.48 -16.53 -12.61
CA ARG A 97 21.90 -16.83 -12.41
C ARG A 97 22.22 -16.91 -10.93
N TYR A 98 23.16 -17.78 -10.60
CA TYR A 98 23.52 -18.11 -9.24
C TYR A 98 25.00 -17.83 -9.04
N PHE A 99 25.33 -17.06 -8.02
CA PHE A 99 26.71 -16.86 -7.60
C PHE A 99 26.77 -16.70 -6.08
N SER A 100 27.96 -16.82 -5.51
CA SER A 100 28.16 -16.66 -4.07
C SER A 100 29.49 -16.00 -3.79
N THR A 101 29.51 -15.19 -2.73
CA THR A 101 30.74 -14.62 -2.18
C THR A 101 31.13 -15.34 -0.90
N ALA A 102 32.20 -14.87 -0.25
CA ALA A 102 32.57 -15.35 1.08
C ALA A 102 31.44 -15.13 2.10
N LYS A 103 30.66 -14.05 1.98
CA LYS A 103 29.62 -13.68 2.96
C LYS A 103 28.22 -14.20 2.59
N ARG A 104 27.86 -14.21 1.31
CA ARG A 104 26.44 -14.32 0.91
C ARG A 104 26.22 -15.10 -0.39
N LYS A 105 25.05 -15.73 -0.53
CA LYS A 105 24.60 -16.36 -1.78
C LYS A 105 23.65 -15.42 -2.51
N PHE A 106 23.70 -15.43 -3.84
CA PHE A 106 22.93 -14.51 -4.68
C PHE A 106 22.19 -15.26 -5.78
N ILE A 107 20.96 -14.83 -6.03
CA ILE A 107 20.18 -15.20 -7.22
C ILE A 107 19.88 -13.90 -7.96
N ILE A 108 20.38 -13.82 -9.18
CA ILE A 108 20.11 -12.71 -10.10
C ILE A 108 18.99 -13.15 -11.03
N ALA A 109 17.98 -12.30 -11.19
CA ALA A 109 17.00 -12.41 -12.26
C ALA A 109 17.23 -11.24 -13.23
N ASP A 110 17.75 -11.54 -14.42
CA ASP A 110 17.88 -10.54 -15.47
C ASP A 110 16.52 -10.29 -16.11
N THR A 111 15.99 -9.08 -15.98
CA THR A 111 14.65 -8.76 -16.49
C THR A 111 14.73 -7.93 -17.78
N PRO A 112 13.91 -8.28 -18.79
CA PRO A 112 13.88 -7.57 -20.06
C PRO A 112 13.47 -6.11 -19.85
N GLY A 113 14.11 -5.19 -20.61
CA GLY A 113 13.93 -3.74 -20.44
C GLY A 113 12.86 -3.11 -21.31
N HIS A 114 12.33 -3.88 -22.26
CA HIS A 114 11.41 -3.38 -23.28
C HIS A 114 9.95 -3.42 -22.81
N GLU A 115 9.16 -2.48 -23.30
CA GLU A 115 7.78 -2.24 -22.91
C GLU A 115 6.84 -3.45 -23.06
N GLN A 116 7.16 -4.32 -24.02
CA GLN A 116 6.40 -5.53 -24.33
C GLN A 116 6.60 -6.65 -23.29
N TYR A 117 7.54 -6.50 -22.36
CA TYR A 117 7.92 -7.56 -21.41
C TYR A 117 7.64 -7.22 -19.94
N THR A 118 6.74 -6.27 -19.66
CA THR A 118 6.26 -5.95 -18.29
C THR A 118 5.84 -7.20 -17.52
N ARG A 119 5.16 -8.16 -18.17
CA ARG A 119 4.81 -9.46 -17.59
C ARG A 119 6.02 -10.24 -17.05
N ASN A 120 7.09 -10.29 -17.85
CA ASN A 120 8.28 -11.06 -17.52
C ASN A 120 9.00 -10.39 -16.33
N MET A 121 9.11 -9.06 -16.36
CA MET A 121 9.60 -8.29 -15.22
C MET A 121 8.78 -8.54 -13.96
N ALA A 122 7.43 -8.48 -14.04
CA ALA A 122 6.57 -8.70 -12.88
C ALA A 122 6.75 -10.10 -12.27
N THR A 123 6.95 -11.10 -13.14
CA THR A 123 7.21 -12.48 -12.72
C THR A 123 8.55 -12.58 -11.98
N GLY A 124 9.64 -12.04 -12.54
CA GLY A 124 10.96 -12.05 -11.89
C GLY A 124 10.98 -11.26 -10.57
N ALA A 125 10.37 -10.08 -10.57
CA ALA A 125 10.30 -9.17 -9.43
C ALA A 125 9.43 -9.68 -8.27
N SER A 126 8.47 -10.57 -8.53
CA SER A 126 7.60 -11.14 -7.48
C SER A 126 8.34 -11.90 -6.38
N SER A 127 9.54 -12.41 -6.69
CA SER A 127 10.38 -13.19 -5.76
C SER A 127 11.63 -12.45 -5.28
N ALA A 128 11.82 -11.21 -5.74
CA ALA A 128 12.99 -10.41 -5.44
C ALA A 128 12.89 -9.77 -4.05
N ASP A 129 14.05 -9.69 -3.39
CA ASP A 129 14.26 -8.96 -2.14
C ASP A 129 14.79 -7.53 -2.44
N LEU A 130 15.51 -7.35 -3.55
CA LEU A 130 16.16 -6.09 -3.95
C LEU A 130 16.03 -5.85 -5.46
N ALA A 131 15.94 -4.59 -5.88
CA ALA A 131 16.00 -4.20 -7.30
C ALA A 131 17.21 -3.30 -7.58
N VAL A 132 17.97 -3.63 -8.63
CA VAL A 132 19.04 -2.78 -9.18
C VAL A 132 18.52 -2.11 -10.44
N ILE A 133 18.31 -0.80 -10.39
CA ILE A 133 17.82 0.01 -11.51
C ILE A 133 19.01 0.70 -12.14
N LEU A 134 19.37 0.30 -13.36
CA LEU A 134 20.44 0.91 -14.13
C LEU A 134 19.92 2.14 -14.85
N ILE A 135 20.75 3.18 -14.90
CA ILE A 135 20.49 4.42 -15.64
C ILE A 135 21.77 4.83 -16.36
N ASP A 136 21.69 5.06 -17.66
CA ASP A 136 22.80 5.59 -18.46
C ASP A 136 23.09 7.07 -18.15
N ALA A 137 24.35 7.38 -17.81
CA ALA A 137 24.80 8.72 -17.44
C ALA A 137 24.98 9.71 -18.61
N ARG A 138 25.00 9.24 -19.87
CA ARG A 138 25.18 10.10 -21.06
C ARG A 138 24.19 11.27 -21.05
N ARG A 139 24.61 12.43 -21.57
CA ARG A 139 23.83 13.67 -21.52
C ARG A 139 22.47 13.57 -22.23
N ASP A 140 22.39 12.77 -23.29
CA ASP A 140 21.13 12.53 -24.02
C ASP A 140 20.23 11.50 -23.32
N HIS A 141 20.69 10.92 -22.22
CA HIS A 141 20.01 9.89 -21.42
C HIS A 141 19.76 10.42 -19.99
N GLY A 142 19.46 9.54 -19.04
CA GLY A 142 19.08 9.89 -17.66
C GLY A 142 17.81 9.15 -17.27
N VAL A 143 16.91 9.80 -16.52
CA VAL A 143 15.67 9.16 -16.05
C VAL A 143 14.64 9.06 -17.18
N LEU A 144 14.72 7.96 -17.94
CA LEU A 144 13.83 7.67 -19.06
C LEU A 144 12.46 7.15 -18.60
N THR A 145 11.51 7.14 -19.54
CA THR A 145 10.17 6.57 -19.34
C THR A 145 10.21 5.10 -18.89
N GLN A 146 11.12 4.31 -19.45
CA GLN A 146 11.32 2.91 -19.06
C GLN A 146 11.85 2.78 -17.62
N THR A 147 12.77 3.66 -17.20
CA THR A 147 13.25 3.73 -15.81
C THR A 147 12.10 4.00 -14.84
N LYS A 148 11.23 4.96 -15.17
CA LYS A 148 10.03 5.28 -14.38
C LYS A 148 9.08 4.08 -14.28
N ARG A 149 8.86 3.40 -15.41
CA ARG A 149 8.03 2.19 -15.49
C ARG A 149 8.55 1.06 -14.61
N HIS A 150 9.83 0.74 -14.71
CA HIS A 150 10.44 -0.31 -13.90
C HIS A 150 10.36 0.03 -12.41
N SER A 151 10.66 1.28 -12.06
CA SER A 151 10.57 1.75 -10.67
C SER A 151 9.14 1.63 -10.12
N PHE A 152 8.12 1.93 -10.94
CA PHE A 152 6.72 1.75 -10.54
C PHE A 152 6.37 0.28 -10.28
N ILE A 153 6.80 -0.63 -11.16
CA ILE A 153 6.54 -2.07 -11.00
C ILE A 153 7.26 -2.62 -9.76
N VAL A 154 8.51 -2.19 -9.51
CA VAL A 154 9.28 -2.51 -8.29
C VAL A 154 8.52 -2.09 -7.04
N SER A 155 8.00 -0.85 -7.01
CA SER A 155 7.20 -0.34 -5.89
C SER A 155 5.87 -1.10 -5.74
N LEU A 156 5.19 -1.38 -6.85
CA LEU A 156 3.92 -2.13 -6.88
C LEU A 156 4.09 -3.55 -6.32
N LEU A 157 5.20 -4.21 -6.66
CA LEU A 157 5.53 -5.55 -6.16
C LEU A 157 6.15 -5.55 -4.76
N GLY A 158 6.25 -4.39 -4.11
CA GLY A 158 6.66 -4.26 -2.73
C GLY A 158 8.12 -4.63 -2.47
N ILE A 159 8.99 -4.45 -3.46
CA ILE A 159 10.44 -4.57 -3.24
C ILE A 159 10.90 -3.34 -2.47
N ARG A 160 11.47 -3.55 -1.29
CA ARG A 160 11.80 -2.46 -0.35
C ARG A 160 13.16 -1.83 -0.61
N HIS A 161 14.13 -2.66 -0.99
CA HIS A 161 15.51 -2.25 -1.22
C HIS A 161 15.73 -1.96 -2.71
N VAL A 162 16.08 -0.73 -3.04
CA VAL A 162 16.34 -0.29 -4.41
C VAL A 162 17.70 0.38 -4.51
N VAL A 163 18.50 -0.07 -5.47
CA VAL A 163 19.78 0.51 -5.82
C VAL A 163 19.69 1.09 -7.22
N VAL A 164 19.89 2.39 -7.35
CA VAL A 164 20.03 3.08 -8.63
C VAL A 164 21.50 3.11 -9.00
N ALA A 165 21.86 2.30 -9.98
CA ALA A 165 23.21 2.20 -10.52
C ALA A 165 23.34 3.14 -11.73
N ILE A 166 24.01 4.27 -11.54
CA ILE A 166 24.24 5.25 -12.61
C ILE A 166 25.46 4.77 -13.41
N ASN A 167 25.19 4.16 -14.55
CA ASN A 167 26.15 3.45 -15.38
C ASN A 167 26.74 4.35 -16.47
N LYS A 168 27.85 3.91 -17.07
CA LYS A 168 28.59 4.61 -18.13
C LYS A 168 29.18 5.96 -17.71
N MET A 169 29.60 6.06 -16.44
CA MET A 169 30.28 7.24 -15.92
C MET A 169 31.59 7.55 -16.68
N ASP A 170 32.19 6.55 -17.32
CA ASP A 170 33.35 6.68 -18.21
C ASP A 170 33.09 7.57 -19.44
N LEU A 171 31.84 7.64 -19.92
CA LEU A 171 31.47 8.45 -21.08
C LEU A 171 31.15 9.91 -20.74
N VAL A 172 31.09 10.23 -19.45
CA VAL A 172 30.86 11.60 -18.93
C VAL A 172 32.01 12.05 -18.04
N ASP A 173 33.21 11.54 -18.30
CA ASP A 173 34.46 11.88 -17.61
C ASP A 173 34.36 11.79 -16.08
N PHE A 174 33.52 10.87 -15.57
CA PHE A 174 33.29 10.67 -14.14
C PHE A 174 32.82 11.94 -13.39
N SER A 175 32.04 12.79 -14.07
CA SER A 175 31.49 14.05 -13.54
C SER A 175 30.56 13.86 -12.33
N GLU A 176 30.87 14.52 -11.22
CA GLU A 176 30.03 14.58 -10.01
C GLU A 176 28.71 15.31 -10.27
N GLU A 177 28.76 16.47 -10.94
CA GLU A 177 27.58 17.28 -11.27
C GLU A 177 26.53 16.46 -12.04
N ARG A 178 26.96 15.66 -13.04
CA ARG A 178 26.05 14.82 -13.81
C ARG A 178 25.43 13.69 -12.98
N PHE A 179 26.20 13.12 -12.05
CA PHE A 179 25.69 12.11 -11.12
C PHE A 179 24.62 12.71 -10.20
N GLU A 180 24.87 13.89 -9.64
CA GLU A 180 23.93 14.58 -8.75
C GLU A 180 22.63 14.97 -9.47
N GLU A 181 22.73 15.47 -10.71
CA GLU A 181 21.57 15.80 -11.56
C GLU A 181 20.65 14.58 -11.73
N ILE A 182 21.20 13.43 -12.12
CA ILE A 182 20.43 12.19 -12.30
C ILE A 182 19.84 11.71 -10.97
N CYS A 183 20.59 11.83 -9.86
CA CYS A 183 20.10 11.47 -8.54
C CYS A 183 18.89 12.31 -8.15
N ASP A 184 18.93 13.63 -8.38
CA ASP A 184 17.86 14.54 -8.03
C ASP A 184 16.60 14.34 -8.89
N ASP A 185 16.78 14.14 -10.19
CA ASP A 185 15.69 13.77 -11.10
C ASP A 185 14.99 12.47 -10.66
N TYR A 186 15.78 11.47 -10.28
CA TYR A 186 15.24 10.20 -9.83
C TYR A 186 14.54 10.34 -8.46
N ARG A 187 15.13 11.07 -7.51
CA ARG A 187 14.50 11.35 -6.21
C ARG A 187 13.18 12.07 -6.39
N ALA A 188 13.12 13.09 -7.23
CA ALA A 188 11.90 13.84 -7.51
C ALA A 188 10.78 12.92 -8.04
N PHE A 189 11.12 11.97 -8.90
CA PHE A 189 10.18 10.95 -9.35
C PHE A 189 9.81 9.93 -8.25
N ALA A 190 10.79 9.45 -7.49
CA ALA A 190 10.62 8.44 -6.44
C ALA A 190 9.73 8.92 -5.28
N THR A 191 9.59 10.23 -5.05
CA THR A 191 8.65 10.78 -4.04
C THR A 191 7.19 10.34 -4.25
N ARG A 192 6.82 9.97 -5.48
CA ARG A 192 5.48 9.48 -5.84
C ARG A 192 5.31 7.98 -5.62
N LEU A 193 6.39 7.27 -5.30
CA LEU A 193 6.45 5.83 -5.13
C LEU A 193 6.73 5.48 -3.67
N ASP A 194 6.33 4.27 -3.28
CA ASP A 194 6.61 3.73 -1.96
C ASP A 194 7.92 2.91 -2.05
N LEU A 195 9.05 3.60 -1.91
CA LEU A 195 10.40 3.05 -1.98
C LEU A 195 11.18 3.48 -0.72
N PRO A 196 11.09 2.71 0.38
CA PRO A 196 11.61 3.12 1.68
C PRO A 196 13.14 3.13 1.77
N ASP A 197 13.81 2.28 1.01
CA ASP A 197 15.27 2.16 1.02
C ASP A 197 15.85 2.34 -0.39
N LEU A 198 16.41 3.52 -0.64
CA LEU A 198 16.88 3.96 -1.96
C LEU A 198 18.34 4.41 -1.89
N HIS A 199 19.20 3.76 -2.66
CA HIS A 199 20.64 4.05 -2.73
C HIS A 199 21.06 4.41 -4.16
N PHE A 200 22.06 5.28 -4.29
CA PHE A 200 22.64 5.68 -5.58
C PHE A 200 24.11 5.31 -5.62
N ILE A 201 24.55 4.64 -6.68
CA ILE A 201 25.93 4.21 -6.87
C ILE A 201 26.38 4.55 -8.30
N PRO A 202 27.39 5.42 -8.49
CA PRO A 202 27.98 5.67 -9.80
C PRO A 202 28.90 4.51 -10.17
N ILE A 203 28.70 3.93 -11.36
CA ILE A 203 29.46 2.77 -11.84
C ILE A 203 29.88 2.92 -13.30
N SER A 204 30.89 2.15 -13.71
CA SER A 204 31.10 1.76 -15.10
C SER A 204 31.12 0.24 -15.19
N ALA A 205 30.05 -0.34 -15.76
CA ALA A 205 29.93 -1.79 -15.92
C ALA A 205 31.00 -2.37 -16.87
N LEU A 206 31.46 -1.58 -17.85
CA LEU A 206 32.46 -2.01 -18.82
C LEU A 206 33.85 -2.07 -18.19
N ASP A 207 34.28 -0.98 -17.56
CA ASP A 207 35.62 -0.86 -16.99
C ASP A 207 35.73 -1.46 -15.57
N GLY A 208 34.60 -1.68 -14.88
CA GLY A 208 34.52 -2.28 -13.54
C GLY A 208 34.55 -1.28 -12.38
N ASP A 209 34.58 0.03 -12.68
CA ASP A 209 34.61 1.10 -11.69
C ASP A 209 33.39 1.03 -10.74
N ASN A 210 33.63 0.93 -9.42
CA ASN A 210 32.63 0.83 -8.34
C ASN A 210 31.68 -0.39 -8.40
N VAL A 211 31.97 -1.39 -9.25
CA VAL A 211 31.19 -2.65 -9.31
C VAL A 211 31.60 -3.57 -8.16
N VAL A 212 32.85 -4.05 -8.16
CA VAL A 212 33.43 -4.84 -7.06
C VAL A 212 34.41 -3.97 -6.29
N ASP A 213 35.41 -3.44 -6.99
CA ASP A 213 36.45 -2.58 -6.43
C ASP A 213 36.09 -1.10 -6.53
N ARG A 214 36.63 -0.30 -5.61
CA ARG A 214 36.40 1.15 -5.59
C ARG A 214 37.20 1.82 -6.70
N SER A 215 36.56 2.75 -7.41
CA SER A 215 37.22 3.54 -8.45
C SER A 215 38.16 4.59 -7.87
N GLU A 216 39.36 4.72 -8.45
CA GLU A 216 40.28 5.82 -8.18
C GLU A 216 39.90 7.10 -8.94
N LYS A 217 39.08 6.98 -9.99
CA LYS A 217 38.67 8.09 -10.87
C LYS A 217 37.52 8.92 -10.30
N MET A 218 36.83 8.41 -9.28
CA MET A 218 35.72 9.08 -8.59
C MET A 218 36.05 9.31 -7.10
N PRO A 219 37.07 10.13 -6.77
CA PRO A 219 37.46 10.36 -5.38
C PRO A 219 36.36 11.10 -4.57
N TRP A 220 35.50 11.85 -5.28
CA TRP A 220 34.35 12.55 -4.71
C TRP A 220 33.27 11.58 -4.18
N TYR A 221 33.13 10.39 -4.76
CA TYR A 221 32.16 9.40 -4.29
C TYR A 221 32.65 8.68 -3.03
N SER A 222 32.00 8.95 -1.90
CA SER A 222 32.31 8.34 -0.60
C SER A 222 31.48 7.10 -0.25
N GLY A 223 30.54 6.71 -1.10
CA GLY A 223 29.66 5.57 -0.87
C GLY A 223 30.31 4.20 -1.09
N SER A 224 29.56 3.13 -0.87
CA SER A 224 30.02 1.75 -1.10
C SER A 224 30.02 1.37 -2.59
N THR A 225 30.81 0.36 -2.95
CA THR A 225 30.67 -0.32 -4.25
C THR A 225 29.36 -1.13 -4.30
N LEU A 226 28.91 -1.46 -5.52
CA LEU A 226 27.69 -2.24 -5.72
C LEU A 226 27.77 -3.60 -5.01
N MET A 227 28.87 -4.32 -5.17
CA MET A 227 29.06 -5.63 -4.54
C MET A 227 29.08 -5.53 -3.02
N ASN A 228 29.79 -4.55 -2.44
CA ASN A 228 29.79 -4.37 -0.99
C ASN A 228 28.39 -4.03 -0.47
N PHE A 229 27.60 -3.27 -1.22
CA PHE A 229 26.20 -3.03 -0.85
C PHE A 229 25.38 -4.33 -0.84
N LEU A 230 25.44 -5.13 -1.92
CA LEU A 230 24.72 -6.39 -2.05
C LEU A 230 25.10 -7.41 -0.95
N GLU A 231 26.36 -7.43 -0.53
CA GLU A 231 26.81 -8.31 0.57
C GLU A 231 26.24 -7.93 1.94
N ASN A 232 26.08 -6.63 2.22
CA ASN A 232 25.76 -6.16 3.57
C ASN A 232 24.30 -5.69 3.75
N VAL A 233 23.51 -5.56 2.67
CA VAL A 233 22.09 -5.15 2.77
C VAL A 233 21.29 -6.12 3.66
N TYR A 234 20.64 -5.58 4.69
CA TYR A 234 19.94 -6.39 5.68
C TYR A 234 18.48 -6.65 5.27
N ILE A 235 18.21 -7.85 4.76
CA ILE A 235 16.86 -8.28 4.35
C ILE A 235 16.09 -9.02 5.46
N GLY A 236 16.71 -9.19 6.64
CA GLY A 236 16.13 -10.01 7.72
C GLY A 236 14.83 -9.41 8.27
N SER A 237 14.76 -8.09 8.36
CA SER A 237 13.60 -7.32 8.85
C SER A 237 12.40 -7.32 7.90
N ASP A 238 12.60 -7.71 6.64
CA ASP A 238 11.52 -7.72 5.65
C ASP A 238 10.57 -8.88 5.80
N ARG A 239 11.00 -9.93 6.51
CA ARG A 239 10.16 -11.08 6.78
C ARG A 239 9.10 -10.71 7.80
N ASN A 240 7.84 -10.93 7.43
CA ASN A 240 6.76 -10.86 8.39
C ASN A 240 6.82 -12.08 9.32
N LEU A 241 7.40 -11.88 10.52
CA LEU A 241 7.52 -12.90 11.57
C LEU A 241 6.40 -12.80 12.63
N GLN A 242 5.48 -11.84 12.48
CA GLN A 242 4.43 -11.57 13.45
C GLN A 242 3.09 -12.22 13.06
N ASP A 243 2.69 -12.06 11.80
CA ASP A 243 1.41 -12.53 11.29
C ASP A 243 1.50 -14.00 10.90
N PHE A 244 1.21 -14.92 11.82
CA PHE A 244 1.19 -16.35 11.49
C PHE A 244 0.08 -16.68 10.49
N ARG A 245 0.48 -17.14 9.30
CA ARG A 245 -0.39 -17.64 8.23
C ARG A 245 0.19 -18.93 7.69
N MET A 246 -0.51 -20.03 7.90
CA MET A 246 -0.16 -21.31 7.28
C MET A 246 -1.38 -21.87 6.54
N PRO A 247 -1.46 -21.66 5.21
CA PRO A 247 -2.46 -22.32 4.37
C PRO A 247 -2.23 -23.84 4.37
N VAL A 248 -3.31 -24.58 4.59
CA VAL A 248 -3.29 -26.05 4.53
C VAL A 248 -3.23 -26.48 3.07
N GLN A 249 -2.19 -27.23 2.74
CA GLN A 249 -1.98 -27.81 1.41
C GLN A 249 -2.46 -29.26 1.34
N TYR A 250 -2.25 -30.01 2.41
CA TYR A 250 -2.54 -31.44 2.47
C TYR A 250 -2.81 -31.90 3.90
N VAL A 251 -3.66 -32.90 4.06
CA VAL A 251 -3.92 -33.56 5.35
C VAL A 251 -3.26 -34.93 5.30
N ASN A 252 -2.24 -35.12 6.13
CA ASN A 252 -1.50 -36.36 6.24
C ASN A 252 -2.08 -37.24 7.34
N ARG A 253 -2.54 -38.44 6.96
CA ARG A 253 -3.08 -39.45 7.86
C ARG A 253 -2.60 -40.84 7.43
N PRO A 254 -1.36 -41.22 7.78
CA PRO A 254 -0.79 -42.51 7.42
C PRO A 254 -1.42 -43.66 8.23
N ASP A 255 -1.90 -43.38 9.44
CA ASP A 255 -2.56 -44.34 10.32
C ASP A 255 -3.65 -43.67 11.18
N LEU A 256 -4.31 -44.45 12.05
CA LEU A 256 -5.41 -43.96 12.90
C LEU A 256 -4.96 -42.99 13.99
N ASN A 257 -3.69 -43.05 14.41
CA ASN A 257 -3.14 -42.31 15.55
C ASN A 257 -2.39 -41.02 15.11
N PHE A 258 -2.09 -40.88 13.83
CA PHE A 258 -1.44 -39.69 13.29
C PHE A 258 -2.35 -38.90 12.37
N ARG A 259 -2.62 -37.65 12.74
CA ARG A 259 -3.24 -36.65 11.89
C ARG A 259 -2.38 -35.39 11.88
N GLY A 260 -1.84 -35.05 10.73
CA GLY A 260 -0.99 -33.89 10.52
C GLY A 260 -1.49 -33.01 9.39
N PHE A 261 -1.37 -31.71 9.52
CA PHE A 261 -1.74 -30.73 8.51
C PHE A 261 -0.48 -30.15 7.89
N CYS A 262 -0.26 -30.46 6.61
CA CYS A 262 0.93 -30.05 5.87
C CYS A 262 0.69 -28.72 5.17
N GLY A 263 1.67 -27.84 5.23
CA GLY A 263 1.66 -26.56 4.55
C GLY A 263 2.99 -25.83 4.67
N THR A 264 3.19 -24.85 3.80
CA THR A 264 4.31 -23.91 3.90
C THR A 264 3.85 -22.70 4.70
N ILE A 265 4.59 -22.35 5.76
CA ILE A 265 4.31 -21.14 6.53
C ILE A 265 4.53 -19.94 5.59
N SER A 266 3.46 -19.19 5.30
CA SER A 266 3.53 -18.03 4.41
C SER A 266 4.11 -16.82 5.14
N SER A 267 3.86 -16.71 6.45
CA SER A 267 4.33 -15.63 7.33
C SER A 267 4.17 -16.06 8.79
N GLY A 268 4.88 -15.37 9.66
CA GLY A 268 4.86 -15.54 11.11
C GLY A 268 5.73 -16.68 11.63
N ILE A 269 5.64 -16.87 12.94
CA ILE A 269 6.30 -17.92 13.70
C ILE A 269 5.25 -18.68 14.50
N ILE A 270 5.44 -20.00 14.59
CA ILE A 270 4.64 -20.90 15.44
C ILE A 270 5.56 -21.78 16.27
N ARG A 271 5.16 -22.06 17.51
CA ARG A 271 5.88 -22.96 18.41
C ARG A 271 5.00 -24.10 18.88
N ALA A 272 5.62 -25.22 19.23
CA ALA A 272 4.94 -26.30 19.93
C ALA A 272 4.34 -25.76 21.24
N GLY A 273 3.09 -26.14 21.52
CA GLY A 273 2.31 -25.69 22.67
C GLY A 273 1.49 -24.41 22.47
N GLU A 274 1.76 -23.62 21.41
CA GLU A 274 0.99 -22.38 21.14
C GLU A 274 -0.45 -22.68 20.66
N GLU A 275 -1.37 -21.76 20.97
CA GLU A 275 -2.76 -21.82 20.51
C GLU A 275 -2.87 -21.34 19.06
N VAL A 276 -3.62 -22.11 18.26
CA VAL A 276 -3.93 -21.81 16.86
C VAL A 276 -5.43 -21.84 16.64
N MET A 277 -5.88 -21.06 15.66
CA MET A 277 -7.24 -21.06 15.14
C MET A 277 -7.22 -21.49 13.69
N ILE A 278 -8.24 -22.24 13.29
CA ILE A 278 -8.46 -22.69 11.91
C ILE A 278 -9.54 -21.81 11.30
N LEU A 279 -9.26 -21.24 10.13
CA LEU A 279 -10.25 -20.53 9.33
C LEU A 279 -10.64 -21.38 8.11
N PRO A 280 -11.93 -21.42 7.74
CA PRO A 280 -13.01 -20.55 8.20
C PRO A 280 -13.79 -21.05 9.44
N SER A 281 -13.51 -22.25 9.95
CA SER A 281 -14.32 -22.87 11.03
C SER A 281 -14.31 -22.11 12.36
N GLY A 282 -13.26 -21.33 12.63
CA GLY A 282 -13.04 -20.61 13.89
C GLY A 282 -12.65 -21.51 15.06
N GLN A 283 -12.51 -22.81 14.83
CA GLN A 283 -12.12 -23.77 15.87
C GLN A 283 -10.69 -23.50 16.34
N LYS A 284 -10.48 -23.63 17.64
CA LYS A 284 -9.18 -23.42 18.29
C LYS A 284 -8.61 -24.75 18.77
N SER A 285 -7.30 -24.86 18.74
CA SER A 285 -6.57 -25.96 19.37
C SER A 285 -5.16 -25.51 19.74
N LYS A 286 -4.37 -26.41 20.32
CA LYS A 286 -2.95 -26.19 20.60
C LYS A 286 -2.08 -27.04 19.68
N VAL A 287 -0.96 -26.49 19.26
CA VAL A 287 0.05 -27.24 18.50
C VAL A 287 0.68 -28.28 19.41
N LYS A 288 0.53 -29.55 19.08
CA LYS A 288 1.16 -30.65 19.82
C LYS A 288 2.62 -30.84 19.41
N ARG A 289 2.86 -30.91 18.09
CA ARG A 289 4.21 -31.06 17.50
C ARG A 289 4.26 -30.40 16.14
N ILE A 290 5.44 -29.91 15.80
CA ILE A 290 5.80 -29.43 14.47
C ILE A 290 6.77 -30.45 13.87
N VAL A 291 6.36 -31.12 12.81
CA VAL A 291 7.14 -32.20 12.18
C VAL A 291 7.72 -31.71 10.86
N THR A 292 9.00 -31.97 10.63
CA THR A 292 9.70 -31.74 9.36
C THR A 292 10.30 -33.04 8.83
N PHE A 293 10.94 -33.01 7.66
CA PHE A 293 11.63 -34.18 7.11
C PHE A 293 12.75 -34.68 8.04
N ASP A 294 13.47 -33.76 8.68
CA ASP A 294 14.61 -34.06 9.57
C ASP A 294 14.18 -34.38 11.01
N GLY A 295 12.88 -34.34 11.29
CA GLY A 295 12.30 -34.64 12.60
C GLY A 295 11.48 -33.49 13.19
N ASP A 296 11.15 -33.63 14.47
CA ASP A 296 10.33 -32.68 15.22
C ASP A 296 11.15 -31.46 15.65
N ILE A 297 10.56 -30.28 15.50
CA ILE A 297 11.17 -29.00 15.89
C ILE A 297 10.27 -28.25 16.87
N GLU A 298 10.86 -27.41 17.73
CA GLU A 298 10.11 -26.63 18.72
C GLU A 298 9.51 -25.35 18.13
N GLU A 299 10.18 -24.75 17.15
CA GLU A 299 9.80 -23.48 16.52
C GLU A 299 9.93 -23.59 15.00
N ALA A 300 8.92 -23.08 14.29
CA ALA A 300 8.95 -22.95 12.84
C ALA A 300 8.55 -21.54 12.40
N PHE A 301 9.18 -21.07 11.33
CA PHE A 301 9.01 -19.73 10.79
C PHE A 301 8.88 -19.77 9.25
N ALA A 302 8.35 -18.70 8.66
CA ALA A 302 8.26 -18.59 7.21
C ALA A 302 9.65 -18.54 6.54
N PRO A 303 9.91 -19.29 5.44
CA PRO A 303 8.97 -20.07 4.64
C PRO A 303 9.11 -21.60 4.80
N LEU A 304 9.28 -22.12 6.02
CA LEU A 304 9.44 -23.56 6.24
C LEU A 304 8.17 -24.34 5.84
N SER A 305 8.38 -25.48 5.18
CA SER A 305 7.33 -26.48 4.95
C SER A 305 7.30 -27.44 6.13
N ILE A 306 6.13 -27.51 6.79
CA ILE A 306 5.97 -28.26 8.03
C ILE A 306 4.67 -29.08 8.01
N THR A 307 4.61 -30.04 8.91
CA THR A 307 3.37 -30.74 9.29
C THR A 307 3.02 -30.39 10.73
N LEU A 308 1.88 -29.73 10.94
CA LEU A 308 1.36 -29.43 12.27
C LEU A 308 0.47 -30.57 12.77
N THR A 309 0.73 -31.03 13.99
CA THR A 309 -0.20 -31.92 14.72
C THR A 309 -0.83 -31.14 15.87
N LEU A 310 -2.12 -31.38 16.13
CA LEU A 310 -2.90 -30.66 17.13
C LEU A 310 -3.13 -31.52 18.37
N ALA A 311 -3.45 -30.86 19.49
CA ALA A 311 -3.79 -31.53 20.74
C ALA A 311 -5.23 -32.10 20.72
N ASP A 312 -6.14 -31.39 20.06
CA ASP A 312 -7.55 -31.75 19.96
C ASP A 312 -7.88 -32.32 18.57
N GLU A 313 -8.94 -33.12 18.48
CA GLU A 313 -9.46 -33.62 17.20
C GLU A 313 -10.24 -32.52 16.47
N VAL A 314 -9.50 -31.68 15.75
CA VAL A 314 -10.07 -30.57 14.98
C VAL A 314 -9.97 -30.86 13.49
N ASP A 315 -11.01 -30.45 12.74
CA ASP A 315 -11.06 -30.65 11.29
C ASP A 315 -10.49 -29.45 10.54
N ALA A 316 -9.54 -29.71 9.66
CA ALA A 316 -9.07 -28.79 8.63
C ALA A 316 -8.84 -29.57 7.32
N SER A 317 -8.96 -28.85 6.21
CA SER A 317 -8.90 -29.37 4.86
C SER A 317 -8.06 -28.45 3.97
N ARG A 318 -7.75 -28.90 2.74
CA ARG A 318 -7.00 -28.07 1.80
C ARG A 318 -7.81 -26.80 1.48
N GLY A 319 -7.16 -25.66 1.65
CA GLY A 319 -7.79 -24.35 1.50
C GLY A 319 -7.98 -23.63 2.82
N ASP A 320 -8.09 -24.36 3.93
CA ASP A 320 -8.19 -23.75 5.25
C ASP A 320 -6.86 -23.10 5.66
N MET A 321 -6.90 -22.20 6.63
CA MET A 321 -5.71 -21.49 7.10
C MET A 321 -5.57 -21.55 8.60
N PHE A 322 -4.39 -21.95 9.07
CA PHE A 322 -4.01 -21.81 10.48
C PHE A 322 -3.51 -20.40 10.75
N VAL A 323 -4.03 -19.80 11.81
CA VAL A 323 -3.71 -18.43 12.26
C VAL A 323 -3.61 -18.37 13.78
N LYS A 324 -3.06 -17.29 14.33
CA LYS A 324 -3.13 -17.02 15.78
C LYS A 324 -4.47 -16.37 16.14
N PRO A 325 -5.18 -16.80 17.20
CA PRO A 325 -6.50 -16.26 17.56
C PRO A 325 -6.58 -14.73 17.73
N GLY A 326 -5.49 -14.09 18.20
CA GLY A 326 -5.39 -12.63 18.38
C GLY A 326 -4.92 -11.86 17.13
N ASN A 327 -4.65 -12.56 16.03
CA ASN A 327 -4.10 -11.97 14.80
C ASN A 327 -4.72 -12.63 13.57
N LEU A 328 -5.94 -12.20 13.25
CA LEU A 328 -6.74 -12.77 12.18
C LEU A 328 -6.57 -11.98 10.86
N PRO A 329 -6.45 -12.67 9.72
CA PRO A 329 -6.60 -12.05 8.40
C PRO A 329 -8.05 -11.64 8.17
N ARG A 330 -8.28 -10.81 7.14
CA ARG A 330 -9.63 -10.47 6.71
C ARG A 330 -10.24 -11.63 5.94
N SER A 331 -11.49 -11.95 6.24
CA SER A 331 -12.24 -12.98 5.51
C SER A 331 -13.31 -12.31 4.66
N LYS A 332 -13.10 -12.22 3.35
CA LYS A 332 -14.01 -11.53 2.42
C LYS A 332 -14.08 -12.24 1.09
N SER A 333 -15.24 -12.15 0.43
CA SER A 333 -15.43 -12.57 -0.96
C SER A 333 -15.25 -11.41 -1.94
N ASP A 334 -15.36 -10.17 -1.48
CA ASP A 334 -15.15 -8.94 -2.25
C ASP A 334 -13.89 -8.18 -1.77
N PHE A 335 -13.04 -7.76 -2.71
CA PHE A 335 -11.87 -6.95 -2.40
C PHE A 335 -11.37 -6.15 -3.59
N ASP A 336 -10.66 -5.08 -3.28
CA ASP A 336 -9.96 -4.27 -4.28
C ASP A 336 -8.54 -4.81 -4.47
N ALA A 337 -8.06 -4.82 -5.71
CA ALA A 337 -6.70 -5.21 -6.02
C ALA A 337 -6.12 -4.36 -7.15
N MET A 338 -4.80 -4.20 -7.13
CA MET A 338 -4.06 -3.87 -8.34
C MET A 338 -3.89 -5.14 -9.16
N LEU A 339 -4.17 -5.08 -10.45
CA LEU A 339 -4.08 -6.21 -11.36
C LEU A 339 -3.13 -5.86 -12.50
N VAL A 340 -2.18 -6.76 -12.77
CA VAL A 340 -1.30 -6.73 -13.93
C VAL A 340 -1.86 -7.74 -14.94
N TRP A 341 -2.31 -7.26 -16.10
CA TRP A 341 -2.86 -8.11 -17.14
C TRP A 341 -1.76 -8.68 -18.03
N MET A 342 -1.80 -10.00 -18.26
CA MET A 342 -0.70 -10.78 -18.84
C MET A 342 -1.11 -11.55 -20.09
N ASN A 343 -2.40 -11.53 -20.45
CA ASN A 343 -2.93 -12.21 -21.63
C ASN A 343 -3.01 -11.29 -22.84
N ALA A 344 -2.89 -11.85 -24.04
CA ALA A 344 -3.01 -11.10 -25.29
C ALA A 344 -4.44 -10.60 -25.52
N ASP A 345 -5.46 -11.41 -25.17
CA ASP A 345 -6.84 -10.97 -25.23
C ASP A 345 -7.13 -10.00 -24.08
N ALA A 346 -7.81 -8.90 -24.39
CA ALA A 346 -8.19 -7.89 -23.40
C ALA A 346 -9.11 -8.46 -22.31
N MET A 347 -9.00 -7.88 -21.12
CA MET A 347 -9.82 -8.24 -19.97
C MET A 347 -11.30 -7.95 -20.24
N VAL A 348 -12.16 -8.96 -20.16
CA VAL A 348 -13.61 -8.75 -20.30
C VAL A 348 -14.24 -8.52 -18.91
N PRO A 349 -14.79 -7.32 -18.61
CA PRO A 349 -15.50 -7.09 -17.35
C PRO A 349 -16.71 -8.01 -17.20
N GLY A 350 -16.96 -8.49 -15.98
CA GLY A 350 -18.06 -9.43 -15.68
C GLY A 350 -17.82 -10.87 -16.13
N LYS A 351 -16.76 -11.17 -16.91
CA LYS A 351 -16.39 -12.56 -17.23
C LYS A 351 -15.96 -13.29 -15.95
N THR A 352 -16.40 -14.54 -15.81
CA THR A 352 -16.00 -15.40 -14.69
C THR A 352 -14.66 -16.06 -14.99
N TYR A 353 -13.70 -15.88 -14.08
CA TYR A 353 -12.39 -16.50 -14.07
C TYR A 353 -12.24 -17.43 -12.86
N LEU A 354 -11.15 -18.18 -12.79
CA LEU A 354 -10.70 -18.81 -11.56
C LEU A 354 -9.67 -17.90 -10.89
N VAL A 355 -9.90 -17.57 -9.62
CA VAL A 355 -8.94 -16.86 -8.80
C VAL A 355 -8.26 -17.86 -7.89
N LYS A 356 -6.95 -18.01 -8.06
CA LYS A 356 -6.12 -18.84 -7.18
C LYS A 356 -5.45 -17.95 -6.15
N HIS A 357 -5.82 -18.18 -4.89
CA HIS A 357 -5.27 -17.49 -3.73
C HIS A 357 -4.77 -18.55 -2.75
N THR A 358 -3.51 -18.47 -2.35
CA THR A 358 -2.84 -19.48 -1.51
C THR A 358 -3.06 -20.92 -2.02
N THR A 359 -3.82 -21.73 -1.29
CA THR A 359 -4.15 -23.13 -1.63
C THR A 359 -5.55 -23.32 -2.20
N GLN A 360 -6.36 -22.27 -2.23
CA GLN A 360 -7.72 -22.25 -2.77
C GLN A 360 -7.72 -21.77 -4.23
N THR A 361 -8.63 -22.34 -5.02
CA THR A 361 -8.98 -21.85 -6.36
C THR A 361 -10.50 -21.71 -6.42
N LEU A 362 -10.98 -20.48 -6.56
CA LEU A 362 -12.41 -20.18 -6.52
C LEU A 362 -12.85 -19.49 -7.82
N PRO A 363 -14.04 -19.80 -8.34
CA PRO A 363 -14.67 -18.97 -9.35
C PRO A 363 -14.90 -17.56 -8.83
N GLY A 364 -14.57 -16.56 -9.65
CA GLY A 364 -14.78 -15.14 -9.35
C GLY A 364 -14.93 -14.29 -10.60
N THR A 365 -15.47 -13.10 -10.45
CA THR A 365 -15.65 -12.11 -11.51
C THR A 365 -14.83 -10.87 -11.21
N ILE A 366 -14.26 -10.29 -12.27
CA ILE A 366 -13.71 -8.93 -12.21
C ILE A 366 -14.87 -8.00 -12.54
N GLU A 367 -15.41 -7.30 -11.54
CA GLU A 367 -16.66 -6.54 -11.68
C GLU A 367 -16.45 -5.27 -12.48
N THR A 368 -15.59 -4.38 -11.99
CA THR A 368 -15.35 -3.06 -12.56
C THR A 368 -13.87 -2.71 -12.49
N LEU A 369 -13.36 -2.15 -13.60
CA LEU A 369 -12.08 -1.47 -13.63
C LEU A 369 -12.29 -0.04 -13.10
N LYS A 370 -11.71 0.29 -11.96
CA LYS A 370 -11.83 1.63 -11.36
C LYS A 370 -11.01 2.64 -12.14
N TYR A 371 -9.76 2.29 -12.41
CA TYR A 371 -8.86 3.08 -13.27
C TYR A 371 -7.73 2.19 -13.77
N ARG A 372 -7.20 2.54 -14.94
CA ARG A 372 -5.90 2.10 -15.44
C ARG A 372 -4.83 3.06 -14.95
N VAL A 373 -3.66 2.55 -14.62
CA VAL A 373 -2.48 3.37 -14.34
C VAL A 373 -1.63 3.37 -15.59
N ASP A 374 -1.40 4.56 -16.15
CA ASP A 374 -0.35 4.72 -17.14
C ASP A 374 1.00 4.58 -16.44
N VAL A 375 1.72 3.52 -16.78
CA VAL A 375 2.98 3.16 -16.14
C VAL A 375 4.11 4.15 -16.47
N ASN A 376 3.95 4.92 -17.55
CA ASN A 376 4.93 5.92 -18.01
C ASN A 376 4.79 7.23 -17.25
N THR A 377 3.55 7.66 -17.02
CA THR A 377 3.25 8.98 -16.42
C THR A 377 2.79 8.90 -14.97
N LEU A 378 2.43 7.71 -14.49
CA LEU A 378 1.75 7.45 -13.22
C LEU A 378 0.34 8.06 -13.12
N HIS A 379 -0.20 8.60 -14.22
CA HIS A 379 -1.55 9.12 -14.23
C HIS A 379 -2.58 7.98 -14.21
N ARG A 380 -3.69 8.26 -13.52
CA ARG A 380 -4.84 7.36 -13.44
C ARG A 380 -5.84 7.81 -14.50
N SER A 381 -6.23 6.90 -15.37
CA SER A 381 -7.24 7.16 -16.40
C SER A 381 -8.40 6.18 -16.26
N PRO A 382 -9.66 6.62 -16.42
CA PRO A 382 -10.77 5.71 -16.62
C PRO A 382 -10.51 4.85 -17.87
N ALA A 383 -10.78 3.56 -17.78
CA ALA A 383 -10.69 2.65 -18.90
C ALA A 383 -11.75 1.55 -18.76
N PRO A 384 -12.31 1.03 -19.86
CA PRO A 384 -13.31 -0.04 -19.82
C PRO A 384 -12.68 -1.42 -19.63
N THR A 385 -11.40 -1.60 -20.00
CA THR A 385 -10.70 -2.89 -20.00
C THR A 385 -9.20 -2.70 -19.73
N LEU A 386 -8.49 -3.80 -19.54
CA LEU A 386 -7.02 -3.88 -19.50
C LEU A 386 -6.52 -4.73 -20.67
N GLU A 387 -5.57 -4.19 -21.42
CA GLU A 387 -4.83 -4.88 -22.47
C GLU A 387 -3.54 -5.53 -21.93
N LEU A 388 -2.82 -6.27 -22.78
CA LEU A 388 -1.56 -6.93 -22.42
C LEU A 388 -0.58 -5.93 -21.81
N ASN A 389 0.02 -6.29 -20.67
CA ASN A 389 0.97 -5.50 -19.90
C ASN A 389 0.39 -4.23 -19.23
N GLU A 390 -0.92 -4.01 -19.29
CA GLU A 390 -1.54 -2.91 -18.58
C GLU A 390 -1.80 -3.24 -17.11
N ILE A 391 -1.80 -2.19 -16.29
CA ILE A 391 -1.97 -2.28 -14.85
C ILE A 391 -3.17 -1.42 -14.45
N GLY A 392 -4.07 -1.98 -13.65
CA GLY A 392 -5.26 -1.25 -13.21
C GLY A 392 -5.77 -1.69 -11.85
N ARG A 393 -6.57 -0.82 -11.22
CA ARG A 393 -7.26 -1.15 -9.97
C ARG A 393 -8.63 -1.72 -10.29
N VAL A 394 -8.90 -2.93 -9.79
CA VAL A 394 -10.14 -3.66 -10.05
C VAL A 394 -10.87 -4.02 -8.76
N SER A 395 -12.19 -4.17 -8.85
CA SER A 395 -13.00 -4.87 -7.85
C SER A 395 -13.13 -6.35 -8.25
N VAL A 396 -12.78 -7.25 -7.33
CA VAL A 396 -12.90 -8.70 -7.53
C VAL A 396 -13.95 -9.25 -6.58
N SER A 397 -14.85 -10.07 -7.11
CA SER A 397 -15.89 -10.76 -6.36
C SER A 397 -15.75 -12.27 -6.55
N LEU A 398 -15.70 -13.02 -5.46
CA LEU A 398 -15.50 -14.46 -5.43
C LEU A 398 -16.78 -15.18 -4.98
N SER A 399 -16.93 -16.42 -5.42
CA SER A 399 -18.04 -17.30 -5.03
C SER A 399 -18.05 -17.70 -3.56
N ALA A 400 -16.91 -17.59 -2.86
CA ALA A 400 -16.76 -17.88 -1.44
C ALA A 400 -15.72 -16.93 -0.81
N PRO A 401 -15.75 -16.68 0.50
CA PRO A 401 -14.78 -15.82 1.17
C PRO A 401 -13.38 -16.46 1.19
N ILE A 402 -12.36 -15.63 0.98
CA ILE A 402 -10.94 -15.99 1.16
C ILE A 402 -10.34 -15.25 2.36
N HIS A 403 -9.27 -15.81 2.92
CA HIS A 403 -8.53 -15.24 4.06
C HIS A 403 -7.35 -14.42 3.54
N LEU A 404 -7.55 -13.12 3.40
CA LEU A 404 -6.61 -12.19 2.78
C LEU A 404 -6.01 -11.20 3.79
N ASP A 405 -4.77 -10.81 3.51
CA ASP A 405 -4.13 -9.63 4.11
C ASP A 405 -3.76 -8.66 2.97
N PRO A 406 -3.55 -7.37 3.25
CA PRO A 406 -3.02 -6.45 2.25
C PRO A 406 -1.62 -6.88 1.78
N TYR A 407 -1.34 -6.77 0.48
CA TYR A 407 -0.06 -7.19 -0.10
C TYR A 407 1.17 -6.52 0.56
N ARG A 408 1.04 -5.24 0.95
CA ARG A 408 2.08 -4.49 1.67
C ARG A 408 2.43 -5.06 3.04
N ARG A 409 1.43 -5.60 3.75
CA ARG A 409 1.61 -6.20 5.08
C ARG A 409 2.08 -7.64 4.96
N ASN A 410 1.54 -8.38 4.00
CA ASN A 410 1.83 -9.80 3.83
C ASN A 410 1.74 -10.20 2.35
N ARG A 411 2.90 -10.38 1.71
CA ARG A 411 2.97 -10.78 0.29
C ARG A 411 2.35 -12.16 0.05
N GLY A 412 2.49 -13.10 0.99
CA GLY A 412 2.02 -14.48 0.82
C GLY A 412 0.51 -14.62 0.75
N THR A 413 -0.23 -13.87 1.58
CA THR A 413 -1.71 -13.87 1.63
C THR A 413 -2.34 -12.66 0.94
N GLY A 414 -1.54 -11.71 0.46
CA GLY A 414 -2.01 -10.57 -0.33
C GLY A 414 -1.84 -10.73 -1.83
N ALA A 415 -1.24 -11.82 -2.31
CA ALA A 415 -1.08 -12.12 -3.73
C ALA A 415 -2.14 -13.11 -4.23
N PHE A 416 -2.57 -12.95 -5.47
CA PHE A 416 -3.37 -13.97 -6.17
C PHE A 416 -3.07 -13.95 -7.67
N ILE A 417 -3.49 -15.02 -8.35
CA ILE A 417 -3.47 -15.06 -9.82
C ILE A 417 -4.87 -15.33 -10.36
N VAL A 418 -5.14 -14.81 -11.56
CA VAL A 418 -6.37 -15.03 -12.29
C VAL A 418 -6.07 -16.01 -13.42
N VAL A 419 -6.89 -17.04 -13.54
CA VAL A 419 -6.74 -18.14 -14.49
C VAL A 419 -8.01 -18.23 -15.34
N ASP A 420 -7.85 -18.32 -16.65
CA ASP A 420 -8.98 -18.53 -17.55
C ASP A 420 -9.53 -19.95 -17.39
N ARG A 421 -10.86 -20.07 -17.27
CA ARG A 421 -11.55 -21.34 -17.03
C ARG A 421 -11.49 -22.33 -18.19
N ILE A 422 -11.30 -21.84 -19.41
CA ILE A 422 -11.33 -22.64 -20.63
C ILE A 422 -9.91 -23.01 -21.02
N THR A 423 -9.00 -22.05 -21.07
CA THR A 423 -7.62 -22.28 -21.52
C THR A 423 -6.68 -22.75 -20.41
N ASN A 424 -7.08 -22.60 -19.13
CA ASN A 424 -6.21 -22.77 -17.96
C ASN A 424 -4.96 -21.87 -17.97
N ALA A 425 -4.92 -20.85 -18.83
CA ALA A 425 -3.83 -19.89 -18.87
C ALA A 425 -3.94 -18.92 -17.69
N THR A 426 -2.80 -18.55 -17.10
CA THR A 426 -2.75 -17.47 -16.11
C THR A 426 -2.83 -16.14 -16.85
N VAL A 427 -3.97 -15.46 -16.72
CA VAL A 427 -4.28 -14.24 -17.48
C VAL A 427 -3.88 -12.96 -16.75
N ALA A 428 -3.77 -13.00 -15.42
CA ALA A 428 -3.38 -11.83 -14.63
C ALA A 428 -2.80 -12.18 -13.26
N ALA A 429 -2.01 -11.27 -12.71
CA ALA A 429 -1.48 -11.33 -11.35
C ALA A 429 -2.02 -10.14 -10.53
N GLY A 430 -2.44 -10.40 -9.30
CA GLY A 430 -3.13 -9.43 -8.46
C GLY A 430 -2.46 -9.21 -7.11
N MET A 431 -2.43 -7.95 -6.70
CA MET A 431 -1.96 -7.50 -5.39
C MET A 431 -3.14 -6.89 -4.65
N ILE A 432 -3.57 -7.58 -3.58
CA ILE A 432 -4.71 -7.19 -2.76
C ILE A 432 -4.38 -5.88 -2.07
N LEU A 433 -5.21 -4.88 -2.31
CA LEU A 433 -5.10 -3.58 -1.68
C LEU A 433 -5.72 -3.66 -0.30
N ASP A 434 -5.14 -2.90 0.61
CA ASP A 434 -5.85 -2.64 1.83
C ASP A 434 -7.09 -1.80 1.51
N LYS A 435 -8.31 -2.30 1.74
CA LYS A 435 -9.50 -1.44 1.82
C LYS A 435 -9.36 -0.39 2.95
N SER A 436 -8.32 -0.48 3.79
CA SER A 436 -7.78 0.60 4.64
C SER A 436 -6.37 1.02 4.18
N GLY A 437 -6.25 1.51 2.95
CA GLY A 437 -4.98 2.00 2.43
C GLY A 437 -4.44 3.16 3.27
N ASP A 438 -3.16 3.07 3.62
CA ASP A 438 -2.34 4.14 4.17
C ASP A 438 -2.68 5.51 3.55
N ALA A 439 -3.22 6.39 4.38
CA ALA A 439 -3.29 7.81 4.16
C ALA A 439 -2.52 8.51 5.30
N LYS A 440 -1.19 8.38 5.32
CA LYS A 440 -0.41 9.55 5.77
C LYS A 440 -0.57 10.60 4.68
N THR A 441 -1.42 11.58 4.98
CA THR A 441 -1.75 12.77 4.18
C THR A 441 -2.79 12.57 3.07
N LYS A 442 -3.92 11.94 3.38
CA LYS A 442 -5.19 12.30 2.74
C LYS A 442 -6.28 12.34 3.79
N THR A 443 -6.78 13.54 4.07
CA THR A 443 -8.01 13.66 4.84
C THR A 443 -9.15 13.08 3.99
N VAL A 444 -10.16 12.46 4.60
CA VAL A 444 -11.30 11.82 3.88
C VAL A 444 -12.01 12.77 2.89
N TRP A 445 -11.75 14.07 3.01
CA TRP A 445 -12.18 15.15 2.15
C TRP A 445 -11.48 15.24 0.78
N ASP A 446 -10.27 14.65 0.66
CA ASP A 446 -9.45 14.76 -0.54
C ASP A 446 -9.86 13.75 -1.64
N ASP A 447 -10.72 12.77 -1.32
CA ASP A 447 -11.27 11.83 -2.30
C ASP A 447 -12.42 12.45 -3.13
N GLU A 448 -13.10 13.50 -2.62
CA GLU A 448 -14.22 14.16 -3.33
C GLU A 448 -13.78 15.21 -4.36
N GLN A 449 -12.67 15.91 -4.14
CA GLN A 449 -12.13 16.81 -5.18
C GLN A 449 -11.73 16.06 -6.46
N SER A 450 -11.48 14.75 -6.36
CA SER A 450 -11.22 13.86 -7.49
C SER A 450 -12.47 13.21 -8.11
N ALA A 451 -13.66 13.43 -7.54
CA ALA A 451 -14.93 12.87 -8.03
C ALA A 451 -15.89 13.94 -8.59
N ASP A 452 -15.57 15.22 -8.46
CA ASP A 452 -16.33 16.32 -9.05
C ASP A 452 -16.01 16.47 -10.55
N ASP A 453 -16.64 15.62 -11.39
CA ASP A 453 -16.58 15.71 -12.85
C ASP A 453 -17.54 16.81 -13.40
N GLY A 454 -17.85 17.82 -12.58
CA GLY A 454 -18.62 19.01 -12.96
C GLY A 454 -20.03 18.75 -13.48
N THR A 455 -20.54 17.51 -13.38
CA THR A 455 -21.85 17.11 -13.88
C THR A 455 -22.79 17.00 -12.68
N PRO A 456 -23.79 17.90 -12.54
CA PRO A 456 -24.80 17.75 -11.51
C PRO A 456 -25.53 16.43 -11.75
N VAL A 457 -25.44 15.50 -10.82
CA VAL A 457 -26.28 14.31 -10.85
C VAL A 457 -27.70 14.78 -10.52
N GLU A 458 -28.51 15.07 -11.54
CA GLU A 458 -29.92 15.44 -11.36
C GLU A 458 -30.72 14.22 -10.89
N VAL A 459 -30.76 13.98 -9.57
CA VAL A 459 -31.53 12.90 -8.94
C VAL A 459 -32.99 13.31 -8.68
N SER A 460 -33.34 14.60 -8.80
CA SER A 460 -34.65 15.16 -8.43
C SER A 460 -35.21 16.06 -9.53
N GLN A 461 -36.47 15.82 -9.92
CA GLN A 461 -37.22 16.71 -10.84
C GLN A 461 -37.75 17.99 -10.17
N VAL A 462 -37.58 18.13 -8.85
CA VAL A 462 -37.97 19.33 -8.10
C VAL A 462 -36.72 20.11 -7.73
N SER A 463 -36.65 21.35 -8.22
CA SER A 463 -35.52 22.26 -8.00
C SER A 463 -35.51 22.86 -6.59
N THR A 464 -34.34 23.34 -6.17
CA THR A 464 -34.16 24.06 -4.90
C THR A 464 -34.98 25.36 -4.85
N ASP A 465 -35.21 26.01 -5.99
CA ASP A 465 -36.04 27.22 -6.08
C ASP A 465 -37.52 26.92 -5.88
N GLU A 466 -38.03 25.83 -6.48
CA GLU A 466 -39.41 25.37 -6.23
C GLU A 466 -39.63 24.99 -4.78
N ARG A 467 -38.65 24.34 -4.14
CA ARG A 467 -38.69 24.01 -2.70
C ARG A 467 -38.66 25.27 -1.84
N SER A 468 -37.80 26.23 -2.18
CA SER A 468 -37.69 27.51 -1.47
C SER A 468 -38.97 28.35 -1.58
N ALA A 469 -39.59 28.36 -2.76
CA ALA A 469 -40.89 29.01 -2.99
C ALA A 469 -42.01 28.31 -2.19
N ARG A 470 -42.01 26.98 -2.15
CA ARG A 470 -43.02 26.19 -1.41
C ARG A 470 -42.92 26.35 0.09
N PHE A 471 -41.72 26.36 0.65
CA PHE A 471 -41.50 26.51 2.10
C PHE A 471 -41.37 27.98 2.55
N GLY A 472 -41.29 28.92 1.61
CA GLY A 472 -41.15 30.35 1.90
C GLY A 472 -39.87 30.70 2.67
N GLN A 473 -38.82 29.89 2.53
CA GLN A 473 -37.54 29.99 3.22
C GLN A 473 -36.41 29.62 2.25
N LYS A 474 -35.18 30.03 2.54
CA LYS A 474 -34.00 29.50 1.86
C LYS A 474 -33.40 28.36 2.68
N PRO A 475 -32.97 27.26 2.05
CA PRO A 475 -32.26 26.21 2.77
C PRO A 475 -30.92 26.73 3.28
N ALA A 476 -30.63 26.45 4.54
CA ALA A 476 -29.39 26.83 5.19
C ALA A 476 -29.01 25.82 6.27
N THR A 477 -27.73 25.70 6.58
CA THR A 477 -27.22 24.91 7.70
C THR A 477 -26.58 25.83 8.72
N VAL A 478 -27.03 25.75 9.97
CA VAL A 478 -26.45 26.47 11.12
C VAL A 478 -25.63 25.51 11.96
N LEU A 479 -24.31 25.63 11.92
CA LEU A 479 -23.40 24.87 12.77
C LEU A 479 -23.25 25.56 14.13
N LEU A 480 -23.80 24.96 15.18
CA LEU A 480 -23.51 25.29 16.57
C LEU A 480 -22.25 24.55 17.00
N THR A 481 -21.12 25.25 17.12
CA THR A 481 -19.82 24.69 17.55
C THR A 481 -19.38 25.21 18.92
N GLY A 482 -18.66 24.39 19.69
CA GLY A 482 -18.21 24.72 21.05
C GLY A 482 -17.90 23.47 21.88
N LEU A 483 -17.31 23.66 23.07
CA LEU A 483 -16.92 22.56 23.97
C LEU A 483 -18.11 21.72 24.46
N THR A 484 -17.89 20.45 24.80
CA THR A 484 -18.93 19.60 25.40
C THR A 484 -19.52 20.27 26.65
N GLY A 485 -20.85 20.32 26.80
CA GLY A 485 -21.47 21.04 27.93
C GLY A 485 -21.65 22.56 27.73
N SER A 486 -21.24 23.13 26.59
CA SER A 486 -21.44 24.56 26.29
C SER A 486 -22.89 24.97 25.99
N GLY A 487 -23.84 24.03 25.91
CA GLY A 487 -25.25 24.32 25.67
C GLY A 487 -25.73 24.22 24.21
N LYS A 488 -24.87 23.78 23.26
CA LYS A 488 -25.21 23.63 21.83
C LYS A 488 -26.54 22.90 21.59
N THR A 489 -26.71 21.70 22.13
CA THR A 489 -27.92 20.89 21.91
C THR A 489 -29.17 21.60 22.45
N ALA A 490 -29.07 22.25 23.61
CA ALA A 490 -30.18 23.00 24.19
C ALA A 490 -30.58 24.21 23.33
N ILE A 491 -29.60 24.97 22.83
CA ILE A 491 -29.85 26.08 21.89
C ILE A 491 -30.45 25.55 20.59
N GLY A 492 -29.90 24.46 20.03
CA GLY A 492 -30.38 23.87 18.79
C GLY A 492 -31.85 23.44 18.86
N LEU A 493 -32.24 22.77 19.94
CA LEU A 493 -33.64 22.37 20.18
C LEU A 493 -34.57 23.58 20.33
N ALA A 494 -34.12 24.64 21.01
CA ALA A 494 -34.91 25.86 21.17
C ALA A 494 -35.08 26.61 19.83
N VAL A 495 -34.03 26.66 18.99
CA VAL A 495 -34.08 27.24 17.64
C VAL A 495 -34.99 26.42 16.74
N GLU A 496 -34.87 25.10 16.74
CA GLU A 496 -35.75 24.20 15.98
C GLU A 496 -37.22 24.42 16.36
N ARG A 497 -37.53 24.46 17.67
CA ARG A 497 -38.90 24.70 18.14
C ARG A 497 -39.46 26.05 17.68
N LYS A 498 -38.69 27.12 17.84
CA LYS A 498 -39.12 28.47 17.44
C LYS A 498 -39.30 28.60 15.93
N LEU A 499 -38.43 28.01 15.11
CA LEU A 499 -38.57 27.99 13.65
C LEU A 499 -39.80 27.19 13.22
N PHE A 500 -40.04 26.04 13.85
CA PHE A 500 -41.22 25.22 13.60
C PHE A 500 -42.51 25.99 13.96
N ASP A 501 -42.54 26.68 15.09
CA ASP A 501 -43.68 27.52 15.52
C ASP A 501 -43.93 28.72 14.57
N GLN A 502 -42.90 29.17 13.85
CA GLN A 502 -43.01 30.17 12.78
C GLN A 502 -43.40 29.58 11.41
N GLY A 503 -43.74 28.28 11.35
CA GLY A 503 -44.14 27.59 10.14
C GLY A 503 -42.98 27.27 9.18
N ARG A 504 -41.73 27.25 9.68
CA ARG A 504 -40.54 26.94 8.88
C ARG A 504 -40.25 25.44 8.87
N ALA A 505 -39.75 24.94 7.74
CA ALA A 505 -39.33 23.56 7.61
C ALA A 505 -37.89 23.41 8.12
N VAL A 506 -37.74 22.82 9.31
CA VAL A 506 -36.47 22.73 10.03
C VAL A 506 -36.23 21.29 10.49
N ALA A 507 -34.96 20.90 10.56
CA ALA A 507 -34.54 19.63 11.14
C ALA A 507 -33.23 19.80 11.93
N MET A 508 -33.15 19.21 13.11
CA MET A 508 -31.93 19.18 13.92
C MET A 508 -31.12 17.90 13.70
N ILE A 509 -29.81 18.05 13.56
CA ILE A 509 -28.83 16.96 13.62
C ILE A 509 -27.91 17.18 14.84
N ASP A 510 -27.85 16.18 15.71
CA ASP A 510 -27.03 16.22 16.93
C ASP A 510 -25.93 15.16 16.88
N GLY A 511 -24.72 15.54 17.27
CA GLY A 511 -23.56 14.66 17.24
C GLY A 511 -23.69 13.38 18.06
N GLU A 512 -24.48 13.36 19.14
CA GLU A 512 -24.76 12.14 19.90
C GLU A 512 -25.78 11.24 19.19
N ALA A 513 -26.80 11.82 18.55
CA ALA A 513 -27.80 11.07 17.80
C ALA A 513 -27.21 10.42 16.53
N VAL A 514 -26.40 11.17 15.77
CA VAL A 514 -25.71 10.67 14.57
C VAL A 514 -24.81 9.49 14.91
N ARG A 515 -24.08 9.56 16.04
CA ARG A 515 -23.21 8.48 16.53
C ARG A 515 -23.95 7.23 17.00
N ARG A 516 -25.24 7.32 17.31
CA ARG A 516 -26.06 6.13 17.64
C ARG A 516 -26.66 5.47 16.41
N GLY A 517 -26.72 6.18 15.28
CA GLY A 517 -27.26 5.70 14.01
C GLY A 517 -26.20 5.69 12.90
N LEU A 518 -26.19 6.74 12.08
CA LEU A 518 -25.39 6.89 10.86
C LEU A 518 -23.87 6.72 11.05
N SER A 519 -23.38 6.96 12.27
CA SER A 519 -21.95 6.87 12.63
C SER A 519 -21.69 5.92 13.80
N ARG A 520 -22.53 4.88 13.95
CA ARG A 520 -22.40 3.87 15.02
C ARG A 520 -21.10 3.05 14.95
N ASP A 521 -20.54 2.92 13.75
CA ASP A 521 -19.29 2.25 13.46
C ASP A 521 -18.04 3.06 13.88
N LEU A 522 -18.18 4.35 14.15
CA LEU A 522 -17.06 5.24 14.41
C LEU A 522 -16.70 5.34 15.90
N GLY A 523 -15.40 5.30 16.19
CA GLY A 523 -14.83 5.54 17.51
C GLY A 523 -14.72 7.03 17.86
N PHE A 524 -13.77 7.38 18.73
CA PHE A 524 -13.53 8.75 19.21
C PHE A 524 -12.15 9.30 18.85
N THR A 525 -11.46 8.65 17.89
CA THR A 525 -10.18 9.15 17.35
C THR A 525 -10.39 10.46 16.57
N ALA A 526 -9.30 11.17 16.24
CA ALA A 526 -9.38 12.38 15.44
C ALA A 526 -10.00 12.12 14.06
N ASP A 527 -9.64 11.01 13.42
CA ASP A 527 -10.15 10.60 12.12
C ASP A 527 -11.62 10.19 12.18
N ASP A 528 -12.03 9.42 13.20
CA ASP A 528 -13.44 9.07 13.44
C ASP A 528 -14.31 10.32 13.66
N ARG A 529 -13.76 11.36 14.30
CA ARG A 529 -14.45 12.64 14.51
C ARG A 529 -14.57 13.44 13.22
N SER A 530 -13.53 13.43 12.39
CA SER A 530 -13.53 14.04 11.06
C SER A 530 -14.56 13.37 10.15
N GLU A 531 -14.55 12.03 10.09
CA GLU A 531 -15.51 11.25 9.29
C GLU A 531 -16.95 11.40 9.78
N ASN A 532 -17.15 11.44 11.11
CA ASN A 532 -18.47 11.73 11.68
C ASN A 532 -18.98 13.12 11.23
N LEU A 533 -18.10 14.13 11.17
CA LEU A 533 -18.49 15.47 10.72
C LEU A 533 -18.73 15.51 9.20
N ARG A 534 -17.94 14.77 8.41
CA ARG A 534 -18.17 14.61 6.96
C ARG A 534 -19.53 13.98 6.66
N ARG A 535 -19.84 12.82 7.26
CA ARG A 535 -21.16 12.16 7.11
C ARG A 535 -22.31 13.07 7.53
N SER A 536 -22.12 13.83 8.60
CA SER A 536 -23.10 14.81 9.06
C SER A 536 -23.24 15.99 8.08
N GLY A 537 -22.15 16.41 7.43
CA GLY A 537 -22.15 17.41 6.37
C GLY A 537 -22.95 16.99 5.15
N HIS A 538 -22.80 15.75 4.66
CA HIS A 538 -23.63 15.23 3.56
C HIS A 538 -25.10 15.11 3.95
N LEU A 539 -25.39 14.70 5.19
CA LEU A 539 -26.76 14.68 5.68
C LEU A 539 -27.36 16.10 5.70
N ALA A 540 -26.60 17.09 6.17
CA ALA A 540 -27.02 18.49 6.16
C ALA A 540 -27.23 19.02 4.73
N HIS A 541 -26.32 18.68 3.80
CA HIS A 541 -26.45 19.03 2.39
C HIS A 541 -27.72 18.43 1.76
N ALA A 542 -27.99 17.15 1.98
CA ALA A 542 -29.21 16.50 1.49
C ALA A 542 -30.48 17.13 2.07
N LEU A 543 -30.46 17.56 3.34
CA LEU A 543 -31.57 18.31 3.95
C LEU A 543 -31.74 19.70 3.33
N ASN A 544 -30.65 20.38 2.99
CA ASN A 544 -30.70 21.67 2.29
C ASN A 544 -31.23 21.53 0.86
N ASP A 545 -30.83 20.49 0.12
CA ASP A 545 -31.38 20.21 -1.20
C ASP A 545 -32.86 19.80 -1.13
N ALA A 546 -33.29 19.23 0.01
CA ALA A 546 -34.70 19.00 0.28
C ALA A 546 -35.48 20.29 0.63
N GLY A 547 -34.81 21.43 0.81
CA GLY A 547 -35.39 22.74 1.09
C GLY A 547 -35.48 23.11 2.57
N LEU A 548 -34.87 22.32 3.46
CA LEU A 548 -34.97 22.50 4.92
C LEU A 548 -33.83 23.38 5.47
N ILE A 549 -34.12 24.03 6.60
CA ILE A 549 -33.10 24.62 7.47
C ILE A 549 -32.57 23.52 8.40
N CYS A 550 -31.27 23.28 8.38
CA CYS A 550 -30.61 22.27 9.20
C CYS A 550 -29.92 22.93 10.40
N ILE A 551 -30.24 22.49 11.62
CA ILE A 551 -29.54 22.92 12.84
C ILE A 551 -28.57 21.83 13.26
N ALA A 552 -27.27 22.11 13.19
CA ALA A 552 -26.21 21.13 13.41
C ALA A 552 -25.47 21.37 14.73
N SER A 553 -25.63 20.49 15.71
CA SER A 553 -24.96 20.57 17.02
C SER A 553 -23.76 19.63 17.09
N PHE A 554 -22.55 20.19 16.92
CA PHE A 554 -21.30 19.41 16.93
C PHE A 554 -20.19 20.14 17.68
N VAL A 555 -19.22 19.38 18.20
CA VAL A 555 -18.01 20.00 18.78
C VAL A 555 -17.14 20.59 17.66
N ALA A 556 -17.01 19.92 16.51
CA ALA A 556 -16.28 20.41 15.34
C ALA A 556 -14.96 21.16 15.66
N PRO A 557 -13.96 20.50 16.27
CA PRO A 557 -12.81 21.16 16.90
C PRO A 557 -11.78 21.75 15.94
N SER A 558 -11.74 21.30 14.68
CA SER A 558 -10.75 21.72 13.68
C SER A 558 -11.35 22.74 12.71
N ALA A 559 -10.60 23.80 12.40
CA ALA A 559 -10.99 24.83 11.45
C ALA A 559 -11.06 24.29 10.01
N ASP A 560 -10.07 23.48 9.60
CA ASP A 560 -10.01 22.86 8.27
C ASP A 560 -11.26 22.04 7.97
N VAL A 561 -11.71 21.21 8.91
CA VAL A 561 -12.89 20.37 8.73
C VAL A 561 -14.17 21.23 8.62
N ARG A 562 -14.28 22.33 9.39
CA ARG A 562 -15.43 23.25 9.26
C ARG A 562 -15.47 23.92 7.89
N GLN A 563 -14.32 24.33 7.36
CA GLN A 563 -14.24 24.94 6.02
C GLN A 563 -14.61 23.94 4.91
N LYS A 564 -14.24 22.67 5.07
CA LYS A 564 -14.58 21.63 4.11
C LYS A 564 -16.09 21.30 4.10
N VAL A 565 -16.73 21.28 5.28
CA VAL A 565 -18.20 21.19 5.37
C VAL A 565 -18.89 22.41 4.73
N ALA A 566 -18.35 23.62 4.94
CA ALA A 566 -18.88 24.84 4.33
C ALA A 566 -18.88 24.77 2.80
N LYS A 567 -17.75 24.34 2.21
CA LYS A 567 -17.65 24.12 0.76
C LYS A 567 -18.61 23.07 0.23
N LEU A 568 -18.79 21.95 0.94
CA LEU A 568 -19.73 20.89 0.57
C LEU A 568 -21.17 21.40 0.52
N ILE A 569 -21.56 22.24 1.50
CA ILE A 569 -22.94 22.74 1.61
C ILE A 569 -23.16 23.97 0.70
N GLY A 570 -22.12 24.75 0.45
CA GLY A 570 -22.15 26.07 -0.17
C GLY A 570 -21.97 27.16 0.88
N ASP A 571 -20.97 28.02 0.67
CA ASP A 571 -20.58 29.07 1.63
C ASP A 571 -21.71 30.08 1.89
N ASP A 572 -22.64 30.23 0.95
CA ASP A 572 -23.83 31.08 1.06
C ASP A 572 -24.96 30.44 1.91
N ARG A 573 -24.95 29.11 2.05
CA ARG A 573 -25.94 28.32 2.80
C ARG A 573 -25.42 27.86 4.16
N PHE A 574 -24.15 28.05 4.49
CA PHE A 574 -23.53 27.55 5.72
C PHE A 574 -23.18 28.67 6.70
N LEU A 575 -23.74 28.61 7.91
CA LEU A 575 -23.54 29.61 8.98
C LEU A 575 -22.87 29.00 10.20
N ILE A 576 -21.85 29.67 10.74
CA ILE A 576 -21.09 29.20 11.90
C ILE A 576 -21.47 30.01 13.14
N VAL A 577 -22.04 29.34 14.15
CA VAL A 577 -22.36 29.93 15.46
C VAL A 577 -21.45 29.33 16.53
N HIS A 578 -20.55 30.14 17.07
CA HIS A 578 -19.63 29.73 18.12
C HIS A 578 -20.25 29.91 19.51
N VAL A 579 -20.48 28.81 20.22
CA VAL A 579 -20.97 28.78 21.60
C VAL A 579 -19.76 28.79 22.56
N ALA A 580 -19.20 29.98 22.73
CA ALA A 580 -17.98 30.30 23.48
C ALA A 580 -18.19 30.32 25.00
N THR A 581 -18.78 29.26 25.56
CA THR A 581 -18.96 29.14 27.02
C THR A 581 -17.64 28.72 27.68
N PRO A 582 -17.20 29.38 28.77
CA PRO A 582 -15.96 29.02 29.46
C PRO A 582 -15.88 27.54 29.86
N VAL A 583 -14.68 26.95 29.81
CA VAL A 583 -14.46 25.52 30.06
C VAL A 583 -14.81 25.13 31.49
N GLU A 584 -14.63 26.03 32.45
CA GLU A 584 -14.95 25.88 33.86
C GLU A 584 -16.46 25.71 34.05
N VAL A 585 -17.26 26.50 33.33
CA VAL A 585 -18.72 26.40 33.32
C VAL A 585 -19.16 25.10 32.63
N CYS A 586 -18.49 24.71 31.54
CA CYS A 586 -18.75 23.43 30.87
C CYS A 586 -18.48 22.23 31.79
N ARG A 587 -17.39 22.28 32.58
CA ARG A 587 -17.03 21.28 33.59
C ARG A 587 -18.06 21.16 34.70
N GLN A 588 -18.59 22.29 35.19
CA GLN A 588 -19.67 22.29 36.21
C GLN A 588 -20.97 21.67 35.70
N ARG A 589 -21.24 21.76 34.39
CA ARG A 589 -22.45 21.24 33.74
C ARG A 589 -22.29 19.79 33.25
N ASP A 590 -21.15 19.15 33.50
CA ASP A 590 -20.88 17.79 33.04
C ASP A 590 -21.60 16.73 33.88
N THR A 591 -22.78 16.34 33.42
CA THR A 591 -23.60 15.31 34.05
C THR A 591 -23.13 13.88 33.77
N LYS A 592 -22.21 13.69 32.81
CA LYS A 592 -21.74 12.36 32.37
C LYS A 592 -20.33 12.04 32.89
N GLY A 593 -19.70 12.96 33.62
CA GLY A 593 -18.36 12.82 34.18
C GLY A 593 -17.27 12.66 33.12
N GLN A 594 -17.49 13.17 31.90
CA GLN A 594 -16.56 13.08 30.78
C GLN A 594 -15.30 13.91 30.99
N TYR A 595 -15.41 15.07 31.62
CA TYR A 595 -14.25 15.92 31.94
C TYR A 595 -13.34 15.25 32.98
N ALA A 596 -13.93 14.68 34.04
CA ALA A 596 -13.16 13.96 35.06
C ALA A 596 -12.44 12.72 34.48
N LYS A 597 -13.11 11.97 33.60
CA LYS A 597 -12.50 10.83 32.88
C LYS A 597 -11.42 11.27 31.89
N ALA A 598 -11.58 12.43 31.25
CA ALA A 598 -10.56 12.99 30.37
C ALA A 598 -9.32 13.43 31.17
N ASP A 599 -9.50 14.07 32.32
CA ASP A 599 -8.40 14.47 33.20
C ASP A 599 -7.64 13.26 33.78
N ALA A 600 -8.36 12.15 34.04
CA ALA A 600 -7.78 10.88 34.49
C ALA A 600 -7.08 10.08 33.36
N GLY A 601 -7.12 10.55 32.11
CA GLY A 601 -6.51 9.87 30.95
C GLY A 601 -7.34 8.71 30.38
N GLU A 602 -8.55 8.46 30.90
CA GLU A 602 -9.45 7.39 30.44
C GLU A 602 -10.17 7.75 29.13
N LEU A 603 -10.32 9.05 28.83
CA LEU A 603 -10.86 9.55 27.56
C LEU A 603 -9.76 10.27 26.76
N PRO A 604 -9.00 9.55 25.91
CA PRO A 604 -8.02 10.16 25.04
C PRO A 604 -8.71 11.04 23.97
N ASN A 605 -8.03 12.11 23.55
CA ASN A 605 -8.47 13.02 22.50
C ASN A 605 -9.82 13.73 22.77
N PHE A 606 -10.03 14.21 24.00
CA PHE A 606 -11.20 14.98 24.39
C PHE A 606 -10.97 16.49 24.15
N PRO A 607 -11.72 17.15 23.24
CA PRO A 607 -11.47 18.55 22.87
C PRO A 607 -11.59 19.52 24.04
N GLY A 608 -10.58 20.37 24.21
CA GLY A 608 -10.49 21.36 25.31
C GLY A 608 -9.92 20.80 26.62
N VAL A 609 -9.50 19.53 26.64
CA VAL A 609 -8.80 18.91 27.79
C VAL A 609 -7.57 18.12 27.32
N THR A 610 -7.76 17.01 26.62
CA THR A 610 -6.66 16.14 26.13
C THR A 610 -6.41 16.26 24.62
N ALA A 611 -7.21 17.07 23.91
CA ALA A 611 -6.99 17.47 22.52
C ALA A 611 -7.28 18.97 22.31
N PRO A 612 -6.62 19.63 21.34
CA PRO A 612 -6.86 21.04 21.04
C PRO A 612 -8.27 21.28 20.49
N TYR A 613 -8.82 22.46 20.78
CA TYR A 613 -10.03 22.99 20.18
C TYR A 613 -9.70 24.33 19.53
N GLU A 614 -9.80 24.41 18.20
CA GLU A 614 -9.56 25.62 17.44
C GLU A 614 -10.87 26.42 17.37
N ALA A 615 -10.97 27.47 18.18
CA ALA A 615 -12.10 28.39 18.13
C ALA A 615 -12.25 28.98 16.70
N PRO A 616 -13.47 29.14 16.18
CA PRO A 616 -13.68 29.80 14.89
C PRO A 616 -13.11 31.22 14.89
N ALA A 617 -12.29 31.56 13.89
CA ALA A 617 -11.68 32.88 13.77
C ALA A 617 -12.69 33.97 13.35
N ASP A 618 -13.67 33.60 12.51
CA ASP A 618 -14.72 34.50 12.01
C ASP A 618 -16.10 33.80 12.04
N PRO A 619 -16.71 33.63 13.23
CA PRO A 619 -18.06 33.07 13.34
C PRO A 619 -19.13 34.12 12.97
N ASP A 620 -20.18 33.71 12.25
CA ASP A 620 -21.34 34.57 11.97
C ASP A 620 -22.03 35.08 13.25
N LEU A 621 -21.95 34.32 14.34
CA LEU A 621 -22.44 34.71 15.65
C LEU A 621 -21.64 34.04 16.77
N THR A 622 -21.28 34.81 17.80
CA THR A 622 -20.70 34.27 19.03
C THR A 622 -21.70 34.38 20.18
N LEU A 623 -21.90 33.27 20.89
CA LEU A 623 -22.83 33.14 22.00
C LEU A 623 -22.11 32.64 23.25
N ASP A 624 -22.44 33.21 24.39
CA ASP A 624 -21.95 32.76 25.69
C ASP A 624 -23.13 32.41 26.60
N THR A 625 -23.25 31.13 26.94
CA THR A 625 -24.36 30.61 27.78
C THR A 625 -24.09 30.75 29.28
N SER A 626 -22.98 31.37 29.67
CA SER A 626 -22.74 31.78 31.05
C SER A 626 -23.39 33.13 31.37
N SER A 627 -23.54 33.99 30.35
CA SER A 627 -24.09 35.35 30.48
C SER A 627 -25.49 35.51 29.86
N ARG A 628 -25.92 34.59 28.98
CA ARG A 628 -27.23 34.61 28.33
C ARG A 628 -28.02 33.32 28.58
N SER A 629 -29.33 33.44 28.68
CA SER A 629 -30.24 32.28 28.73
C SER A 629 -30.32 31.58 27.36
N VAL A 630 -30.72 30.30 27.37
CA VAL A 630 -30.90 29.50 26.14
C VAL A 630 -31.89 30.18 25.18
N ASP A 631 -32.97 30.76 25.70
CA ASP A 631 -33.97 31.47 24.91
C ASP A 631 -33.39 32.72 24.23
N GLN A 632 -32.58 33.51 24.95
CA GLN A 632 -31.91 34.68 24.37
C GLN A 632 -30.88 34.27 23.30
N CYS A 633 -30.16 33.16 23.52
CA CYS A 633 -29.25 32.60 22.52
C CYS A 633 -30.00 32.10 21.28
N ALA A 634 -31.15 31.44 21.46
CA ALA A 634 -31.97 30.96 20.35
C ALA A 634 -32.57 32.13 19.55
N GLU A 635 -33.01 33.21 20.20
CA GLU A 635 -33.51 34.40 19.53
C GLU A 635 -32.42 35.05 18.66
N ALA A 636 -31.19 35.16 19.17
CA ALA A 636 -30.06 35.70 18.43
C ALA A 636 -29.74 34.87 17.16
N VAL A 637 -29.90 33.55 17.20
CA VAL A 637 -29.73 32.68 16.01
C VAL A 637 -30.84 32.91 14.99
N ILE A 638 -32.08 33.16 15.44
CA ILE A 638 -33.20 33.49 14.54
C ILE A 638 -32.99 34.86 13.90
N GLU A 639 -32.51 35.85 14.66
CA GLU A 639 -32.15 37.17 14.13
C GLU A 639 -31.04 37.08 13.09
N LEU A 640 -30.04 36.21 13.30
CA LEU A 640 -29.01 35.92 12.29
C LEU A 640 -29.63 35.34 11.00
N LEU A 641 -30.55 34.37 11.12
CA LEU A 641 -31.22 33.78 9.96
C LEU A 641 -32.07 34.82 9.18
N ARG A 642 -32.70 35.76 9.89
CA ARG A 642 -33.44 36.88 9.28
C ARG A 642 -32.51 37.86 8.58
N SER A 643 -31.40 38.25 9.23
CA SER A 643 -30.45 39.22 8.66
C SER A 643 -29.78 38.70 7.39
N LYS A 644 -29.52 37.39 7.32
CA LYS A 644 -29.02 36.69 6.12
C LYS A 644 -30.12 36.38 5.09
N SER A 645 -31.36 36.81 5.32
CA SER A 645 -32.52 36.57 4.45
C SER A 645 -32.80 35.08 4.18
N MET A 646 -32.47 34.20 5.13
CA MET A 646 -32.76 32.77 5.05
C MET A 646 -34.21 32.48 5.44
N VAL A 647 -34.77 33.35 6.29
CA VAL A 647 -36.14 33.29 6.78
C VAL A 647 -36.73 34.70 6.66
N LYS A 648 -37.95 34.83 6.14
CA LYS A 648 -38.68 36.11 6.09
C LYS A 648 -39.17 36.54 7.47
#